data_AF-A0A7W4EIT1-F1
#
_entry.id   AF-A0A7W4EIT1-F1
#
_cell.length_a   1.000
_cell.length_b   1.000
_cell.length_c   1.000
_cell.angle_alpha   90.00
_cell.angle_beta   90.00
_cell.angle_gamma   90.00
#
_symmetry.space_group_name_H-M   'P 1'
#
loop_
_entity.id
_entity.type
_entity.pdbx_description
1 polymer ?
#
loop_
_entity_poly.entity_id
_entity_poly.type
_entity_poly.pdbx_seq_one_letter_code
_entity_poly.pdbx_strand_id
1 'polypeptide(L)'
;MHEKQFDILGMSCGSCQKKISDKLNSLPDISAVVDLKTNSVKISSKNEINLQQLNDAVGSIGHYFLKDPDNHDYTFIKPEDKISPSSVYFCPMECEGEKLYFKQGKCPVCGMYLAPIEEREEIREKAKSTENQKVNLDKIGEFYCPMFCEGDKTYPKNTGCPVCGMDLVQIVAEGQEDNSTYIDLRKKFYIALAFTIPVFILAMGGMMGLPLDKIPHHTQLYLQAAFTIPVVYAGFMFFQRAYVSFKTWNLNMFSLIGLGAGAALVLSCITLFFPNIFPNDAHPPIYFESVCIIITLVLLGQLLEAKAHQKTGNAIRKLMNLSPSEAHLWENGEEKTVKIDEIKTGNILRVKPGEKIPVDGVIIEGYSTIDESMITGEPIPVEKSIDNQVISGTINGYGTFLMKSQRVGSETLLAQIIKMVNEASRSKAPIQKLTDKVSKVFVPVVVFISVLTFVLWWIFGAEPKFFNAFVNALAVLVIACPCALGLATPMSVVVGIGKGAQNGILIKSAEALEQMEKINVLITDKTGTLTEGKPSLEYVFPAKNYTENQIINISASLNKNSEHPLSKAILSKSDASQIEAVSDFQNLVGKGIEGIIGGKKYFLGNEKYITENAVHVADEIKEKILSLSDKAFTISYLVENNDVIGFLCFTDKLKPTAKKAVEF
;
A
#
# COMPACT_ATOMS: atom_id res chain seq x y z
N MET A 1 -54.15 3.90 3.38
CA MET A 1 -53.16 3.43 4.37
C MET A 1 -51.81 3.67 3.75
N HIS A 2 -50.99 4.50 4.38
CA HIS A 2 -49.60 4.69 3.98
C HIS A 2 -48.80 3.55 4.60
N GLU A 3 -48.11 2.77 3.76
CA GLU A 3 -47.20 1.74 4.20
C GLU A 3 -45.79 2.16 3.79
N LYS A 4 -44.86 2.22 4.74
CA LYS A 4 -43.47 2.58 4.48
C LYS A 4 -42.53 1.73 5.33
N GLN A 5 -41.40 1.36 4.75
CA GLN A 5 -40.35 0.59 5.40
C GLN A 5 -39.20 1.51 5.81
N PHE A 6 -38.72 1.35 7.04
CA PHE A 6 -37.57 2.09 7.58
C PHE A 6 -36.53 1.11 8.11
N ASP A 7 -35.26 1.48 8.03
CA ASP A 7 -34.17 0.74 8.66
C ASP A 7 -34.03 1.18 10.13
N ILE A 8 -33.81 0.23 11.03
CA ILE A 8 -33.61 0.47 12.45
C ILE A 8 -32.13 0.36 12.79
N LEU A 9 -31.55 1.47 13.22
CA LEU A 9 -30.22 1.52 13.82
C LEU A 9 -30.32 1.30 15.35
N GLY A 10 -29.40 0.51 15.91
CA GLY A 10 -29.31 0.25 17.35
C GLY A 10 -30.06 -1.00 17.86
N MET A 11 -30.74 -1.76 16.98
CA MET A 11 -31.39 -3.03 17.34
C MET A 11 -30.41 -4.21 17.20
N SER A 12 -30.18 -4.97 18.27
CA SER A 12 -29.18 -6.04 18.31
C SER A 12 -29.68 -7.38 18.88
N CYS A 13 -30.88 -7.43 19.46
CA CYS A 13 -31.44 -8.64 20.04
C CYS A 13 -32.98 -8.63 20.03
N GLY A 14 -33.60 -9.80 20.24
CA GLY A 14 -35.06 -9.94 20.28
C GLY A 14 -35.75 -9.11 21.38
N SER A 15 -35.02 -8.75 22.45
CA SER A 15 -35.57 -7.84 23.48
C SER A 15 -35.70 -6.40 22.97
N CYS A 16 -34.77 -5.94 22.11
CA CYS A 16 -34.84 -4.64 21.44
C CYS A 16 -36.00 -4.61 20.44
N GLN A 17 -36.15 -5.68 19.64
CA GLN A 17 -37.26 -5.83 18.69
C GLN A 17 -38.61 -5.67 19.38
N LYS A 18 -38.80 -6.34 20.53
CA LYS A 18 -40.04 -6.26 21.30
C LYS A 18 -40.30 -4.85 21.85
N LYS A 19 -39.29 -4.19 22.44
CA LYS A 19 -39.41 -2.80 22.95
C LYS A 19 -39.79 -1.81 21.86
N ILE A 20 -39.14 -1.89 20.70
CA ILE A 20 -39.40 -1.00 19.56
C ILE A 20 -40.79 -1.25 18.99
N SER A 21 -41.16 -2.52 18.81
CA SER A 21 -42.49 -2.93 18.36
C SER A 21 -43.59 -2.42 19.30
N ASP A 22 -43.45 -2.63 20.61
CA ASP A 22 -44.44 -2.23 21.61
C ASP A 22 -44.59 -0.69 21.64
N LYS A 23 -43.48 0.05 21.52
CA LYS A 23 -43.50 1.51 21.53
C LYS A 23 -44.11 2.10 20.25
N LEU A 24 -43.77 1.57 19.09
CA LEU A 24 -44.33 2.03 17.82
C LEU A 24 -45.83 1.72 17.71
N ASN A 25 -46.26 0.54 18.18
CA ASN A 25 -47.68 0.18 18.22
C ASN A 25 -48.47 0.89 19.33
N SER A 26 -47.79 1.57 20.27
CA SER A 26 -48.46 2.42 21.27
C SER A 26 -48.86 3.80 20.73
N LEU A 27 -48.37 4.18 19.54
CA LEU A 27 -48.74 5.44 18.89
C LEU A 27 -50.12 5.33 18.23
N PRO A 28 -50.97 6.37 18.33
CA PRO A 28 -52.29 6.35 17.71
C PRO A 28 -52.17 6.24 16.19
N ASP A 29 -53.04 5.43 15.59
CA ASP A 29 -53.13 5.19 14.14
C ASP A 29 -51.91 4.54 13.46
N ILE A 30 -50.99 3.95 14.23
CA ILE A 30 -49.77 3.29 13.72
C ILE A 30 -49.79 1.79 14.03
N SER A 31 -49.55 0.97 13.00
CA SER A 31 -49.26 -0.47 13.13
C SER A 31 -47.85 -0.74 12.62
N ALA A 32 -46.95 -1.25 13.47
CA ALA A 32 -45.55 -1.49 13.17
C ALA A 32 -45.18 -2.97 13.31
N VAL A 33 -44.55 -3.52 12.27
CA VAL A 33 -44.00 -4.88 12.27
C VAL A 33 -42.48 -4.78 12.13
N VAL A 34 -41.76 -5.16 13.19
CA VAL A 34 -40.29 -5.08 13.27
C VAL A 34 -39.68 -6.43 12.89
N ASP A 35 -38.75 -6.45 11.95
CA ASP A 35 -37.99 -7.64 11.54
C ASP A 35 -36.52 -7.54 12.02
N LEU A 36 -36.13 -8.48 12.88
CA LEU A 36 -34.78 -8.55 13.44
C LEU A 36 -33.73 -9.00 12.42
N LYS A 37 -34.09 -9.81 11.42
CA LYS A 37 -33.10 -10.34 10.45
C LYS A 37 -32.64 -9.27 9.47
N THR A 38 -33.54 -8.37 9.10
CA THR A 38 -33.27 -7.30 8.14
C THR A 38 -33.00 -5.95 8.80
N ASN A 39 -33.06 -5.88 10.14
CA ASN A 39 -32.99 -4.63 10.92
C ASN A 39 -33.93 -3.55 10.35
N SER A 40 -35.17 -3.93 10.03
CA SER A 40 -36.13 -3.02 9.41
C SER A 40 -37.49 -3.07 10.10
N VAL A 41 -38.28 -2.00 9.94
CA VAL A 41 -39.67 -1.93 10.41
C VAL A 41 -40.57 -1.51 9.26
N LYS A 42 -41.67 -2.26 9.10
CA LYS A 42 -42.77 -1.87 8.23
C LYS A 42 -43.84 -1.18 9.06
N ILE A 43 -44.17 0.05 8.68
CA ILE A 43 -45.14 0.89 9.38
C ILE A 43 -46.33 1.13 8.46
N SER A 44 -47.52 0.78 8.94
CA SER A 44 -48.81 1.08 8.29
C SER A 44 -49.58 2.10 9.11
N SER A 45 -49.92 3.24 8.50
CA SER A 45 -50.68 4.31 9.16
C SER A 45 -51.87 4.80 8.32
N LYS A 46 -52.91 5.32 8.99
CA LYS A 46 -54.01 6.03 8.33
C LYS A 46 -53.65 7.47 7.95
N ASN A 47 -52.68 8.07 8.64
CA ASN A 47 -52.18 9.43 8.41
C ASN A 47 -50.79 9.41 7.75
N GLU A 48 -50.32 10.57 7.30
CA GLU A 48 -48.97 10.73 6.74
C GLU A 48 -47.90 10.39 7.80
N ILE A 49 -46.90 9.60 7.40
CA ILE A 49 -45.89 9.06 8.32
C ILE A 49 -44.78 10.10 8.51
N ASN A 50 -44.74 10.75 9.69
CA ASN A 50 -43.67 11.68 10.05
C ASN A 50 -42.50 10.95 10.73
N LEU A 51 -41.35 10.88 10.05
CA LEU A 51 -40.15 10.20 10.53
C LEU A 51 -39.61 10.78 11.85
N GLN A 52 -39.72 12.10 12.05
CA GLN A 52 -39.20 12.76 13.25
C GLN A 52 -40.00 12.37 14.50
N GLN A 53 -41.32 12.30 14.38
CA GLN A 53 -42.20 11.83 15.46
C GLN A 53 -41.92 10.36 15.85
N LEU A 54 -41.64 9.51 14.85
CA LEU A 54 -41.26 8.12 15.10
C LEU A 54 -39.88 8.01 15.77
N ASN A 55 -38.92 8.83 15.34
CA ASN A 55 -37.58 8.89 15.94
C ASN A 55 -37.61 9.41 17.38
N ASP A 56 -38.44 10.39 17.69
CA ASP A 56 -38.62 10.87 19.07
C ASP A 56 -39.22 9.77 19.97
N ALA A 57 -40.19 9.02 19.45
CA ALA A 57 -40.83 7.93 20.18
C ALA A 57 -39.87 6.76 20.46
N VAL A 58 -39.08 6.36 19.46
CA VAL A 58 -38.14 5.24 19.56
C VAL A 58 -36.87 5.66 20.32
N GLY A 59 -36.43 6.91 20.20
CA GLY A 59 -35.36 7.50 21.00
C GLY A 59 -35.68 7.58 22.50
N SER A 60 -36.96 7.71 22.88
CA SER A 60 -37.37 7.77 24.30
C SER A 60 -37.18 6.46 25.07
N ILE A 61 -37.03 5.32 24.38
CA ILE A 61 -36.88 3.98 24.98
C ILE A 61 -35.46 3.42 24.87
N GLY A 62 -34.53 4.15 24.24
CA GLY A 62 -33.13 3.77 24.06
C GLY A 62 -32.47 4.47 22.87
N HIS A 63 -31.20 4.15 22.58
CA HIS A 63 -30.45 4.71 21.45
C HIS A 63 -30.82 4.04 20.13
N TYR A 64 -32.08 4.19 19.72
CA TYR A 64 -32.62 3.61 18.50
C TYR A 64 -32.99 4.71 17.51
N PHE A 65 -32.75 4.48 16.22
CA PHE A 65 -33.03 5.47 15.18
C PHE A 65 -33.58 4.81 13.92
N LEU A 66 -34.63 5.39 13.36
CA LEU A 66 -35.25 5.00 12.10
C LEU A 66 -34.65 5.84 10.97
N LYS A 67 -34.10 5.15 9.98
CA LYS A 67 -33.53 5.72 8.76
C LYS A 67 -34.45 5.38 7.59
N ASP A 68 -34.73 6.39 6.77
CA ASP A 68 -35.43 6.22 5.51
C ASP A 68 -34.45 5.70 4.43
N PRO A 69 -34.69 4.54 3.82
CA PRO A 69 -33.80 4.01 2.77
C PRO A 69 -33.74 4.93 1.54
N ASP A 70 -34.84 5.65 1.27
CA ASP A 70 -35.02 6.45 0.04
C ASP A 70 -34.54 7.90 0.19
N ASN A 71 -34.15 8.33 1.40
CA ASN A 71 -33.68 9.70 1.62
C ASN A 71 -32.13 9.76 1.60
N HIS A 72 -31.57 10.18 0.46
CA HIS A 72 -30.14 10.40 0.26
C HIS A 72 -29.67 11.82 0.62
N ASP A 73 -30.23 12.42 1.68
CA ASP A 73 -29.65 13.61 2.26
C ASP A 73 -28.42 13.22 3.10
N TYR A 74 -27.26 13.24 2.45
CA TYR A 74 -25.97 13.16 3.11
C TYR A 74 -25.72 14.45 3.90
N THR A 75 -26.37 14.61 5.05
CA THR A 75 -25.88 15.57 6.05
C THR A 75 -24.53 15.07 6.52
N PHE A 76 -23.47 15.67 5.99
CA PHE A 76 -22.09 15.43 6.42
C PHE A 76 -21.98 15.74 7.91
N ILE A 77 -21.89 14.69 8.73
CA ILE A 77 -21.60 14.81 10.16
C ILE A 77 -20.09 14.98 10.28
N LYS A 78 -19.63 16.08 10.89
CA LYS A 78 -18.21 16.32 11.09
C LYS A 78 -17.60 15.16 11.89
N PRO A 79 -16.34 14.76 11.61
CA PRO A 79 -15.70 13.64 12.31
C PRO A 79 -15.66 13.78 13.84
N GLU A 80 -15.67 15.03 14.34
CA GLU A 80 -15.69 15.35 15.78
C GLU A 80 -17.05 15.17 16.45
N ASP A 81 -18.12 15.11 15.67
CA ASP A 81 -19.50 14.97 16.14
C ASP A 81 -20.02 13.52 15.95
N LYS A 82 -19.19 12.62 15.41
CA LYS A 82 -19.53 11.21 15.18
C LYS A 82 -19.48 10.41 16.48
N ILE A 83 -20.65 9.95 16.93
CA ILE A 83 -20.80 9.15 18.15
C ILE A 83 -21.00 7.68 17.77
N SER A 84 -20.23 6.77 18.37
CA SER A 84 -20.40 5.32 18.16
C SER A 84 -21.53 4.78 19.05
N PRO A 85 -22.53 4.08 18.48
CA PRO A 85 -23.56 3.39 19.26
C PRO A 85 -23.00 2.38 20.27
N SER A 86 -21.91 1.68 19.92
CA SER A 86 -21.22 0.75 20.83
C SER A 86 -20.22 1.42 21.77
N SER A 87 -20.02 2.74 21.67
CA SER A 87 -18.94 3.48 22.35
C SER A 87 -17.53 2.95 22.04
N VAL A 88 -17.38 2.19 20.96
CA VAL A 88 -16.12 1.64 20.50
C VAL A 88 -15.73 2.35 19.23
N TYR A 89 -14.51 2.87 19.25
CA TYR A 89 -13.94 3.62 18.16
C TYR A 89 -12.66 2.95 17.69
N PHE A 90 -12.32 3.15 16.43
CA PHE A 90 -11.06 2.69 15.86
C PHE A 90 -10.39 3.84 15.11
N CYS A 91 -9.10 3.69 14.85
CA CYS A 91 -8.40 4.62 13.98
C CYS A 91 -8.73 4.27 12.52
N PRO A 92 -9.31 5.18 11.71
CA PRO A 92 -9.60 4.92 10.29
C PRO A 92 -8.37 4.53 9.47
N MET A 93 -7.21 5.00 9.90
CA MET A 93 -5.90 4.71 9.30
C MET A 93 -5.26 3.44 9.86
N GLU A 94 -5.91 2.74 10.79
CA GLU A 94 -5.43 1.53 11.48
C GLU A 94 -3.97 1.66 11.95
N CYS A 95 -3.58 2.84 12.44
CA CYS A 95 -2.18 3.17 12.79
C CYS A 95 -1.60 2.30 13.91
N GLU A 96 -2.47 1.69 14.71
CA GLU A 96 -2.11 0.73 15.76
C GLU A 96 -2.70 -0.65 15.43
N GLY A 97 -2.87 -0.96 14.14
CA GLY A 97 -3.55 -2.17 13.66
C GLY A 97 -5.01 -2.20 14.09
N GLU A 98 -5.41 -3.29 14.73
CA GLU A 98 -6.80 -3.53 15.18
C GLU A 98 -7.14 -2.91 16.54
N LYS A 99 -6.29 -2.02 17.06
CA LYS A 99 -6.50 -1.42 18.38
C LYS A 99 -7.78 -0.57 18.42
N LEU A 100 -8.60 -0.84 19.43
CA LEU A 100 -9.86 -0.16 19.69
C LEU A 100 -9.73 0.84 20.83
N TYR A 101 -10.55 1.89 20.79
CA TYR A 101 -10.62 2.97 21.77
C TYR A 101 -12.05 3.06 22.31
N PHE A 102 -12.18 3.27 23.61
CA PHE A 102 -13.48 3.31 24.30
C PHE A 102 -13.96 4.73 24.62
N LYS A 103 -13.30 5.73 24.03
CA LYS A 103 -13.65 7.14 24.16
C LYS A 103 -13.50 7.82 22.80
N GLN A 104 -14.44 8.70 22.49
CA GLN A 104 -14.34 9.60 21.36
C GLN A 104 -13.11 10.51 21.54
N GLY A 105 -12.41 10.79 20.44
CA GLY A 105 -11.21 11.60 20.50
C GLY A 105 -10.37 11.48 19.23
N LYS A 106 -9.12 11.91 19.33
CA LYS A 106 -8.14 11.79 18.25
C LYS A 106 -7.23 10.60 18.51
N CYS A 107 -6.88 9.87 17.46
CA CYS A 107 -5.87 8.84 17.52
C CYS A 107 -4.54 9.46 17.98
N PRO A 108 -3.87 8.90 19.00
CA PRO A 108 -2.59 9.42 19.50
C PRO A 108 -1.45 9.30 18.48
N VAL A 109 -1.60 8.48 17.44
CA VAL A 109 -0.57 8.22 16.43
C VAL A 109 -0.70 9.16 15.22
N CYS A 110 -1.87 9.22 14.58
CA CYS A 110 -2.07 10.04 13.37
C CYS A 110 -2.80 11.36 13.61
N GLY A 111 -3.39 11.57 14.78
CA GLY A 111 -4.17 12.77 15.09
C GLY A 111 -5.53 12.86 14.39
N MET A 112 -5.92 11.85 13.62
CA MET A 112 -7.28 11.77 13.05
C MET A 112 -8.32 11.50 14.12
N TYR A 113 -9.53 12.00 13.93
CA TYR A 113 -10.66 11.63 14.78
C TYR A 113 -10.93 10.14 14.66
N LEU A 114 -11.11 9.49 15.81
CA LEU A 114 -11.46 8.08 15.88
C LEU A 114 -12.87 7.89 15.32
N ALA A 115 -13.02 6.95 14.39
CA ALA A 115 -14.31 6.66 13.78
C ALA A 115 -15.03 5.57 14.59
N PRO A 116 -16.38 5.58 14.60
CA PRO A 116 -17.17 4.48 15.16
C PRO A 116 -16.80 3.14 14.53
N ILE A 117 -16.68 2.08 15.34
CA ILE A 117 -16.33 0.74 14.86
C ILE A 117 -17.32 0.19 13.83
N GLU A 118 -18.57 0.65 13.88
CA GLU A 118 -19.64 0.29 12.95
C GLU A 118 -19.36 0.79 11.53
N GLU A 119 -18.65 1.91 11.39
CA GLU A 119 -18.23 2.44 10.08
C GLU A 119 -16.99 1.71 9.53
N ARG A 120 -16.39 0.75 10.25
CA ARG A 120 -15.11 0.14 9.86
C ARG A 120 -15.17 -0.58 8.52
N GLU A 121 -16.21 -1.39 8.31
CA GLU A 121 -16.39 -2.09 7.04
C GLU A 121 -16.81 -1.13 5.92
N GLU A 122 -17.67 -0.14 6.19
CA GLU A 122 -18.00 0.90 5.19
C GLU A 122 -16.77 1.73 4.79
N ILE A 123 -15.88 2.09 5.72
CA ILE A 123 -14.65 2.83 5.44
C ILE A 123 -13.67 1.94 4.65
N ARG A 124 -13.58 0.65 4.99
CA ARG A 124 -12.78 -0.34 4.22
C ARG A 124 -13.36 -0.55 2.82
N GLU A 125 -14.67 -0.61 2.66
CA GLU A 125 -15.34 -0.70 1.37
C GLU A 125 -15.23 0.59 0.57
N LYS A 126 -15.34 1.76 1.21
CA LYS A 126 -15.09 3.05 0.55
C LYS A 126 -13.65 3.12 0.06
N ALA A 127 -12.67 2.76 0.89
CA ALA A 127 -11.27 2.65 0.50
C ALA A 127 -11.07 1.70 -0.69
N LYS A 128 -11.75 0.54 -0.70
CA LYS A 128 -11.77 -0.40 -1.84
C LYS A 128 -12.47 0.17 -3.08
N SER A 129 -13.53 0.97 -2.92
CA SER A 129 -14.33 1.58 -3.99
C SER A 129 -13.68 2.83 -4.59
N THR A 130 -12.71 3.46 -3.91
CA THR A 130 -11.96 4.63 -4.41
C THR A 130 -11.13 4.33 -5.67
N GLU A 131 -10.83 3.05 -5.97
CA GLU A 131 -10.17 2.64 -7.22
C GLU A 131 -11.17 2.44 -8.39
N ASN A 132 -12.47 2.29 -8.09
CA ASN A 132 -13.56 2.19 -9.07
C ASN A 132 -14.54 3.36 -8.98
N GLN A 133 -14.16 4.46 -8.32
CA GLN A 133 -14.89 5.70 -8.50
C GLN A 133 -14.77 6.02 -9.98
N LYS A 134 -15.89 5.91 -10.70
CA LYS A 134 -16.16 6.74 -11.87
C LYS A 134 -15.64 8.12 -11.49
N VAL A 135 -14.46 8.48 -11.98
CA VAL A 135 -13.90 9.81 -11.83
C VAL A 135 -15.05 10.71 -12.22
N ASN A 136 -15.55 11.50 -11.28
CA ASN A 136 -16.62 12.42 -11.60
C ASN A 136 -16.01 13.34 -12.67
N LEU A 137 -16.37 13.12 -13.94
CA LEU A 137 -15.75 13.77 -15.10
C LEU A 137 -15.82 15.30 -14.95
N ASP A 138 -16.77 15.78 -14.13
CA ASP A 138 -16.98 17.16 -13.74
C ASP A 138 -15.87 17.77 -12.86
N LYS A 139 -14.96 16.96 -12.27
CA LYS A 139 -13.86 17.40 -11.40
C LYS A 139 -12.46 17.19 -11.98
N ILE A 140 -12.36 16.86 -13.27
CA ILE A 140 -11.06 16.75 -13.96
C ILE A 140 -10.34 18.09 -13.87
N GLY A 141 -9.08 18.06 -13.45
CA GLY A 141 -8.25 19.25 -13.26
C GLY A 141 -8.22 19.78 -11.83
N GLU A 142 -9.14 19.36 -10.96
CA GLU A 142 -9.04 19.60 -9.51
C GLU A 142 -8.00 18.68 -8.87
N PHE A 143 -7.56 19.03 -7.66
CA PHE A 143 -6.55 18.31 -6.91
C PHE A 143 -7.17 17.67 -5.67
N TYR A 144 -6.77 16.45 -5.31
CA TYR A 144 -7.21 15.79 -4.07
C TYR A 144 -6.02 15.48 -3.18
N CYS A 145 -6.28 15.33 -1.89
CA CYS A 145 -5.25 14.83 -0.98
C CYS A 145 -5.10 13.33 -1.19
N PRO A 146 -3.91 12.80 -1.54
CA PRO A 146 -3.73 11.35 -1.75
C PRO A 146 -4.00 10.51 -0.49
N MET A 147 -4.07 11.18 0.66
CA MET A 147 -4.34 10.59 1.97
C MET A 147 -5.75 10.89 2.48
N PHE A 148 -6.59 11.54 1.67
CA PHE A 148 -7.98 11.86 1.97
C PHE A 148 -8.17 12.46 3.38
N CYS A 149 -7.24 13.33 3.81
CA CYS A 149 -7.26 13.89 5.16
C CYS A 149 -8.51 14.72 5.45
N GLU A 150 -9.18 15.22 4.41
CA GLU A 150 -10.48 15.91 4.48
C GLU A 150 -11.57 15.11 3.74
N GLY A 151 -11.43 13.78 3.61
CA GLY A 151 -12.31 12.94 2.79
C GLY A 151 -12.18 13.26 1.29
N ASP A 152 -13.31 13.32 0.58
CA ASP A 152 -13.39 13.54 -0.88
C ASP A 152 -13.24 15.01 -1.31
N LYS A 153 -12.70 15.85 -0.43
CA LYS A 153 -12.54 17.27 -0.70
C LYS A 153 -11.45 17.51 -1.75
N THR A 154 -11.82 18.26 -2.77
CA THR A 154 -10.95 18.66 -3.87
C THR A 154 -10.56 20.14 -3.74
N TYR A 155 -9.43 20.50 -4.36
CA TYR A 155 -8.84 21.83 -4.31
C TYR A 155 -8.55 22.30 -5.74
N PRO A 156 -8.70 23.60 -6.04
CA PRO A 156 -8.48 24.12 -7.39
C PRO A 156 -7.00 24.23 -7.78
N LYS A 157 -6.07 24.19 -6.81
CA LYS A 157 -4.61 24.32 -7.03
C LYS A 157 -3.82 23.48 -6.03
N ASN A 158 -2.66 22.96 -6.44
CA ASN A 158 -1.71 22.29 -5.55
C ASN A 158 -1.03 23.28 -4.58
N THR A 159 -1.74 23.64 -3.52
CA THR A 159 -1.23 24.48 -2.42
C THR A 159 -0.72 23.65 -1.22
N GLY A 160 -0.64 22.33 -1.37
CA GLY A 160 -0.40 21.39 -0.28
C GLY A 160 -1.64 21.19 0.59
N CYS A 161 -1.82 19.98 1.12
CA CYS A 161 -2.96 19.65 1.96
C CYS A 161 -2.89 20.43 3.30
N PRO A 162 -3.96 21.11 3.73
CA PRO A 162 -4.00 21.89 4.98
C PRO A 162 -3.84 21.05 6.26
N VAL A 163 -4.10 19.74 6.18
CA VAL A 163 -4.01 18.82 7.32
C VAL A 163 -2.62 18.19 7.43
N CYS A 164 -2.10 17.65 6.32
CA CYS A 164 -0.88 16.85 6.33
C CYS A 164 0.32 17.51 5.64
N GLY A 165 0.14 18.67 5.00
CA GLY A 165 1.20 19.42 4.33
C GLY A 165 1.71 18.83 3.02
N MET A 166 1.23 17.65 2.60
CA MET A 166 1.67 16.97 1.37
C MET A 166 1.09 17.61 0.11
N ASP A 167 1.83 17.50 -0.98
CA ASP A 167 1.38 17.92 -2.30
C ASP A 167 0.09 17.20 -2.70
N LEU A 168 -0.84 17.99 -3.24
CA LEU A 168 -2.13 17.49 -3.71
C LEU A 168 -1.94 16.88 -5.10
N VAL A 169 -2.60 15.75 -5.36
CA VAL A 169 -2.51 15.02 -6.63
C VAL A 169 -3.64 15.49 -7.54
N GLN A 170 -3.34 15.79 -8.81
CA GLN A 170 -4.35 16.21 -9.75
C GLN A 170 -5.22 15.02 -10.21
N ILE A 171 -6.52 15.25 -10.35
CA ILE A 171 -7.45 14.32 -10.97
C ILE A 171 -7.27 14.45 -12.50
N VAL A 172 -6.63 13.43 -13.10
CA VAL A 172 -6.40 13.31 -14.54
C VAL A 172 -7.27 12.19 -15.13
N ALA A 173 -7.65 12.34 -16.40
CA ALA A 173 -8.33 11.28 -17.14
C ALA A 173 -7.38 10.08 -17.38
N GLU A 174 -7.92 8.86 -17.40
CA GLU A 174 -7.14 7.63 -17.62
C GLU A 174 -6.23 7.75 -18.85
N GLY A 175 -4.94 7.46 -18.65
CA GLY A 175 -3.92 7.47 -19.72
C GLY A 175 -3.14 8.78 -19.92
N GLN A 176 -3.42 9.85 -19.17
CA GLN A 176 -2.56 11.05 -19.15
C GLN A 176 -1.75 11.13 -17.86
N GLU A 177 -0.42 10.96 -17.98
CA GLU A 177 0.47 10.89 -16.82
C GLU A 177 1.14 12.22 -16.45
N ASP A 178 1.21 12.43 -15.13
CA ASP A 178 1.55 13.69 -14.48
C ASP A 178 3.08 13.94 -14.38
N ASN A 179 3.75 14.07 -15.52
CA ASN A 179 5.12 14.65 -15.56
C ASN A 179 5.12 16.17 -15.30
N SER A 180 3.95 16.79 -15.11
CA SER A 180 3.78 18.24 -15.03
C SER A 180 4.51 18.85 -13.83
N THR A 181 4.42 18.22 -12.64
CA THR A 181 4.95 18.76 -11.38
C THR A 181 6.49 18.80 -11.37
N TYR A 182 7.16 17.72 -11.78
CA TYR A 182 8.63 17.71 -11.88
C TYR A 182 9.13 18.72 -12.93
N ILE A 183 8.45 18.82 -14.08
CA ILE A 183 8.82 19.77 -15.13
C ILE A 183 8.63 21.22 -14.65
N ASP A 184 7.53 21.51 -13.93
CA ASP A 184 7.25 22.81 -13.35
C ASP A 184 8.28 23.21 -12.28
N LEU A 185 8.55 22.33 -11.31
CA LEU A 185 9.59 22.54 -10.29
C LEU A 185 10.97 22.69 -10.92
N ARG A 186 11.28 21.93 -11.97
CA ARG A 186 12.54 22.05 -12.71
C ARG A 186 12.67 23.43 -13.36
N LYS A 187 11.61 23.91 -14.05
CA LYS A 187 11.59 25.25 -14.64
C LYS A 187 11.78 26.34 -13.58
N LYS A 188 11.01 26.28 -12.49
CA LYS A 188 11.11 27.20 -11.35
C LYS A 188 12.52 27.22 -10.75
N PHE A 189 13.13 26.05 -10.56
CA PHE A 189 14.50 25.93 -10.05
C PHE A 189 15.52 26.58 -10.99
N TYR A 190 15.48 26.29 -12.29
CA TYR A 190 16.43 26.90 -13.23
C TYR A 190 16.25 28.41 -13.37
N ILE A 191 15.01 28.91 -13.32
CA ILE A 191 14.74 30.36 -13.25
C ILE A 191 15.35 30.92 -11.97
N ALA A 192 15.05 30.35 -10.81
CA ALA A 192 15.56 30.81 -9.52
C ALA A 192 17.10 30.80 -9.47
N LEU A 193 17.73 29.73 -9.97
CA LEU A 193 19.18 29.59 -10.03
C LEU A 193 19.83 30.63 -10.95
N ALA A 194 19.27 30.84 -12.15
CA ALA A 194 19.79 31.78 -13.13
C ALA A 194 19.81 33.22 -12.62
N PHE A 195 18.85 33.61 -11.79
CA PHE A 195 18.80 34.94 -11.18
C PHE A 195 19.50 35.02 -9.81
N THR A 196 19.56 33.94 -9.05
CA THR A 196 20.26 33.88 -7.75
C THR A 196 21.78 33.99 -7.91
N ILE A 197 22.37 33.38 -8.95
CA ILE A 197 23.81 33.46 -9.18
C ILE A 197 24.28 34.92 -9.38
N PRO A 198 23.65 35.74 -10.26
CA PRO A 198 23.95 37.16 -10.36
C PRO A 198 23.78 37.91 -9.04
N VAL A 199 22.69 37.68 -8.30
CA VAL A 199 22.46 38.34 -6.99
C VAL A 199 23.58 37.97 -6.00
N PHE A 200 24.00 36.71 -5.96
CA PHE A 200 25.09 36.23 -5.12
C PHE A 200 26.43 36.88 -5.49
N ILE A 201 26.76 36.93 -6.78
CA ILE A 201 27.98 37.58 -7.27
C ILE A 201 27.94 39.08 -6.95
N LEU A 202 26.80 39.74 -7.13
CA LEU A 202 26.64 41.15 -6.78
C LEU A 202 26.77 41.34 -5.26
N ALA A 203 26.21 40.50 -4.42
CA ALA A 203 26.26 40.67 -2.97
C ALA A 203 27.64 40.36 -2.38
N MET A 204 28.30 39.29 -2.84
CA MET A 204 29.52 38.75 -2.22
C MET A 204 30.78 38.87 -3.07
N GLY A 205 30.67 39.23 -4.35
CA GLY A 205 31.81 39.25 -5.28
C GLY A 205 32.89 40.27 -4.90
N GLY A 206 32.52 41.37 -4.24
CA GLY A 206 33.49 42.35 -3.72
C GLY A 206 34.43 41.75 -2.67
N MET A 207 33.93 40.82 -1.84
CA MET A 207 34.75 40.09 -0.86
C MET A 207 35.65 39.03 -1.52
N MET A 208 35.30 38.54 -2.72
CA MET A 208 36.08 37.58 -3.49
C MET A 208 37.13 38.23 -4.42
N GLY A 209 37.29 39.56 -4.40
CA GLY A 209 38.26 40.28 -5.23
C GLY A 209 37.84 40.48 -6.69
N LEU A 210 36.55 40.33 -7.02
CA LEU A 210 36.03 40.68 -8.34
C LEU A 210 35.98 42.21 -8.48
N PRO A 211 36.26 42.78 -9.69
CA PRO A 211 36.31 44.23 -9.92
C PRO A 211 34.91 44.86 -10.01
N LEU A 212 34.10 44.65 -8.97
CA LEU A 212 32.75 45.18 -8.83
C LEU A 212 32.75 46.66 -8.40
N ASP A 213 33.90 47.19 -7.97
CA ASP A 213 34.11 48.61 -7.62
C ASP A 213 33.82 49.58 -8.79
N LYS A 214 33.75 49.06 -10.03
CA LYS A 214 33.38 49.85 -11.22
C LYS A 214 31.88 50.11 -11.33
N ILE A 215 31.05 49.36 -10.62
CA ILE A 215 29.59 49.54 -10.61
C ILE A 215 29.23 50.40 -9.39
N PRO A 216 28.47 51.50 -9.57
CA PRO A 216 28.02 52.29 -8.44
C PRO A 216 27.21 51.43 -7.45
N HIS A 217 27.49 51.57 -6.16
CA HIS A 217 26.84 50.79 -5.10
C HIS A 217 25.29 50.87 -5.18
N HIS A 218 24.73 52.04 -5.50
CA HIS A 218 23.29 52.18 -5.71
C HIS A 218 22.76 51.30 -6.85
N THR A 219 23.47 51.25 -7.98
CA THR A 219 23.09 50.44 -9.14
C THR A 219 23.14 48.95 -8.80
N GLN A 220 24.12 48.51 -8.02
CA GLN A 220 24.23 47.14 -7.53
C GLN A 220 23.03 46.73 -6.66
N LEU A 221 22.56 47.61 -5.76
CA LEU A 221 21.39 47.35 -4.92
C LEU A 221 20.10 47.23 -5.75
N TYR A 222 19.88 48.13 -6.72
CA TYR A 222 18.73 48.04 -7.63
C TYR A 222 18.76 46.79 -8.52
N LEU A 223 19.95 46.38 -8.98
CA LEU A 223 20.12 45.14 -9.74
C LEU A 223 19.81 43.91 -8.89
N GLN A 224 20.26 43.87 -7.63
CA GLN A 224 19.91 42.79 -6.70
C GLN A 224 18.38 42.70 -6.51
N ALA A 225 17.72 43.83 -6.29
CA ALA A 225 16.25 43.88 -6.15
C ALA A 225 15.54 43.40 -7.43
N ALA A 226 15.98 43.87 -8.60
CA ALA A 226 15.41 43.50 -9.90
C ALA A 226 15.53 41.99 -10.16
N PHE A 227 16.69 41.39 -9.90
CA PHE A 227 16.90 39.95 -10.07
C PHE A 227 16.23 39.10 -8.98
N THR A 228 15.91 39.67 -7.82
CA THR A 228 15.16 38.95 -6.78
C THR A 228 13.70 38.72 -7.18
N ILE A 229 13.09 39.61 -7.99
CA ILE A 229 11.68 39.51 -8.39
C ILE A 229 11.36 38.17 -9.10
N PRO A 230 12.11 37.74 -10.16
CA PRO A 230 11.91 36.44 -10.78
C PRO A 230 12.06 35.25 -9.81
N VAL A 231 12.99 35.34 -8.86
CA VAL A 231 13.24 34.28 -7.87
C VAL A 231 12.04 34.14 -6.92
N VAL A 232 11.53 35.26 -6.42
CA VAL A 232 10.34 35.28 -5.54
C VAL A 232 9.11 34.78 -6.30
N TYR A 233 8.96 35.11 -7.58
CA TYR A 233 7.89 34.58 -8.42
C TYR A 233 7.97 33.05 -8.56
N ALA A 234 9.16 32.52 -8.85
CA ALA A 234 9.38 31.07 -8.91
C ALA A 234 9.11 30.38 -7.57
N GLY A 235 9.44 31.04 -6.45
CA GLY A 235 9.22 30.58 -5.08
C GLY A 235 7.85 30.91 -4.48
N PHE A 236 6.92 31.53 -5.22
CA PHE A 236 5.67 32.05 -4.66
C PHE A 236 4.81 30.98 -3.97
N MET A 237 4.94 29.72 -4.42
CA MET A 237 4.28 28.57 -3.81
C MET A 237 4.62 28.39 -2.32
N PHE A 238 5.81 28.78 -1.87
CA PHE A 238 6.19 28.67 -0.46
C PHE A 238 5.44 29.67 0.42
N PHE A 239 5.22 30.89 -0.08
CA PHE A 239 4.41 31.89 0.62
C PHE A 239 2.93 31.47 0.71
N GLN A 240 2.40 30.82 -0.34
CA GLN A 240 1.06 30.24 -0.31
C GLN A 240 0.94 29.13 0.76
N ARG A 241 1.92 28.21 0.81
CA ARG A 241 1.97 27.15 1.82
C ARG A 241 2.14 27.70 3.24
N ALA A 242 2.98 28.71 3.41
CA ALA A 242 3.16 29.41 4.68
C ALA A 242 1.83 30.02 5.17
N TYR A 243 1.10 30.71 4.28
CA TYR A 243 -0.20 31.29 4.60
C TYR A 243 -1.23 30.24 5.03
N VAL A 244 -1.31 29.11 4.31
CA VAL A 244 -2.18 27.99 4.70
C VAL A 244 -1.79 27.45 6.08
N SER A 245 -0.50 27.28 6.35
CA SER A 245 0.02 26.79 7.63
C SER A 245 -0.32 27.70 8.81
N PHE A 246 -0.25 29.04 8.64
CA PHE A 246 -0.70 29.98 9.66
C PHE A 246 -2.22 29.94 9.85
N LYS A 247 -2.98 29.84 8.76
CA LYS A 247 -4.45 29.76 8.83
C LYS A 247 -4.93 28.50 9.54
N THR A 248 -4.25 27.37 9.36
CA THR A 248 -4.64 26.07 9.96
C THR A 248 -4.00 25.82 11.32
N TRP A 249 -3.12 26.71 11.80
CA TRP A 249 -2.31 26.53 13.02
C TRP A 249 -1.42 25.27 13.03
N ASN A 250 -1.26 24.61 11.89
CA ASN A 250 -0.32 23.50 11.71
C ASN A 250 1.03 24.05 11.23
N LEU A 251 1.77 24.66 12.16
CA LEU A 251 3.08 25.25 11.90
C LEU A 251 4.08 24.18 11.41
N ASN A 252 4.74 24.45 10.29
CA ASN A 252 5.65 23.54 9.62
C ASN A 252 6.86 24.28 9.02
N MET A 253 7.71 23.58 8.29
CA MET A 253 8.91 24.16 7.66
C MET A 253 8.58 25.35 6.75
N PHE A 254 7.45 25.34 6.04
CA PHE A 254 7.04 26.45 5.19
C PHE A 254 6.67 27.70 5.98
N SER A 255 6.24 27.59 7.23
CA SER A 255 6.00 28.73 8.11
C SER A 255 7.29 29.52 8.38
N LEU A 256 8.39 28.81 8.67
CA LEU A 256 9.71 29.44 8.90
C LEU A 256 10.27 30.05 7.62
N ILE A 257 10.18 29.34 6.49
CA ILE A 257 10.63 29.86 5.19
C ILE A 257 9.83 31.11 4.81
N GLY A 258 8.50 31.06 4.95
CA GLY A 258 7.61 32.18 4.64
C GLY A 258 7.87 33.40 5.52
N LEU A 259 8.04 33.21 6.84
CA LEU A 259 8.39 34.30 7.75
C LEU A 259 9.78 34.85 7.50
N GLY A 260 10.80 33.99 7.38
CA GLY A 260 12.19 34.40 7.19
C GLY A 260 12.40 35.11 5.85
N ALA A 261 12.05 34.45 4.74
CA ALA A 261 12.19 35.05 3.41
C ALA A 261 11.27 36.27 3.23
N GLY A 262 10.05 36.24 3.80
CA GLY A 262 9.13 37.38 3.75
C GLY A 262 9.65 38.59 4.52
N ALA A 263 10.11 38.39 5.77
CA ALA A 263 10.67 39.46 6.59
C ALA A 263 11.96 40.03 5.98
N ALA A 264 12.84 39.18 5.45
CA ALA A 264 14.06 39.61 4.75
C ALA A 264 13.74 40.41 3.48
N LEU A 265 12.73 40.00 2.71
CA LEU A 265 12.27 40.72 1.52
C LEU A 265 11.73 42.11 1.90
N VAL A 266 10.83 42.16 2.89
CA VAL A 266 10.21 43.41 3.36
C VAL A 266 11.27 44.38 3.88
N LEU A 267 12.21 43.90 4.70
CA LEU A 267 13.32 44.72 5.21
C LEU A 267 14.17 45.26 4.06
N SER A 268 14.54 44.39 3.11
CA SER A 268 15.37 44.77 1.96
C SER A 268 14.68 45.81 1.08
N CYS A 269 13.36 45.71 0.88
CA CYS A 269 12.57 46.71 0.16
C CYS A 269 12.49 48.04 0.93
N ILE A 270 12.27 48.01 2.25
CA ILE A 270 12.22 49.23 3.07
C ILE A 270 13.58 49.96 3.03
N THR A 271 14.68 49.23 3.17
CA THR A 271 16.04 49.79 3.09
C THR A 271 16.34 50.40 1.72
N LEU A 272 15.83 49.80 0.63
CA LEU A 272 16.05 50.29 -0.73
C LEU A 272 15.22 51.54 -1.06
N PHE A 273 13.92 51.53 -0.75
CA PHE A 273 12.98 52.60 -1.13
C PHE A 273 12.89 53.74 -0.12
N PHE A 274 13.18 53.47 1.15
CA PHE A 274 13.09 54.45 2.23
C PHE A 274 14.40 54.55 3.04
N PRO A 275 15.52 54.91 2.39
CA PRO A 275 16.83 55.00 3.07
C PRO A 275 16.85 56.07 4.18
N ASN A 276 16.01 57.11 4.08
CA ASN A 276 15.94 58.22 5.04
C ASN A 276 15.33 57.85 6.40
N ILE A 277 14.77 56.65 6.55
CA ILE A 277 14.28 56.14 7.85
C ILE A 277 15.46 55.74 8.75
N PHE A 278 16.65 55.55 8.18
CA PHE A 278 17.82 55.06 8.88
C PHE A 278 18.81 56.20 9.21
N PRO A 279 19.45 56.18 10.39
CA PRO A 279 20.47 57.18 10.75
C PRO A 279 21.62 57.19 9.73
N ASN A 280 22.14 58.39 9.43
CA ASN A 280 23.08 58.65 8.32
C ASN A 280 24.40 57.84 8.33
N ASP A 281 24.75 57.17 9.43
CA ASP A 281 26.01 56.42 9.58
C ASP A 281 25.86 54.89 9.41
N ALA A 282 24.63 54.38 9.23
CA ALA A 282 24.39 52.95 9.08
C ALA A 282 23.65 52.66 7.78
N HIS A 283 24.38 52.39 6.69
CA HIS A 283 23.80 51.71 5.53
C HIS A 283 23.43 50.28 5.97
N PRO A 284 22.13 49.98 6.16
CA PRO A 284 21.76 48.70 6.70
C PRO A 284 22.03 47.61 5.64
N PRO A 285 22.59 46.45 6.02
CA PRO A 285 22.80 45.36 5.07
C PRO A 285 21.47 44.94 4.44
N ILE A 286 21.50 44.73 3.13
CA ILE A 286 20.35 44.28 2.35
C ILE A 286 20.45 42.75 2.20
N TYR A 287 19.32 42.06 2.33
CA TYR A 287 19.24 40.59 2.40
C TYR A 287 18.55 39.97 1.17
N PHE A 288 18.58 40.66 0.03
CA PHE A 288 18.07 40.12 -1.24
C PHE A 288 18.81 38.82 -1.63
N GLU A 289 20.11 38.74 -1.36
CA GLU A 289 20.93 37.54 -1.54
C GLU A 289 20.40 36.37 -0.69
N SER A 290 20.17 36.59 0.59
CA SER A 290 19.66 35.59 1.52
C SER A 290 18.29 35.06 1.06
N VAL A 291 17.37 35.94 0.64
CA VAL A 291 16.06 35.53 0.09
C VAL A 291 16.23 34.64 -1.14
N CYS A 292 17.09 35.03 -2.08
CA CYS A 292 17.32 34.29 -3.32
C CYS A 292 17.92 32.91 -3.06
N ILE A 293 18.92 32.82 -2.18
CA ILE A 293 19.58 31.56 -1.82
C ILE A 293 18.59 30.62 -1.14
N ILE A 294 17.85 31.11 -0.13
CA ILE A 294 16.88 30.28 0.61
C ILE A 294 15.85 29.70 -0.34
N ILE A 295 15.21 30.54 -1.17
CA ILE A 295 14.17 30.08 -2.11
C ILE A 295 14.76 29.07 -3.10
N THR A 296 15.95 29.32 -3.64
CA THR A 296 16.60 28.45 -4.63
C THR A 296 16.99 27.10 -4.04
N LEU A 297 17.55 27.07 -2.82
CA LEU A 297 17.92 25.83 -2.13
C LEU A 297 16.69 25.01 -1.75
N VAL A 298 15.60 25.65 -1.31
CA VAL A 298 14.34 24.95 -1.03
C VAL A 298 13.74 24.37 -2.33
N LEU A 299 13.76 25.14 -3.43
CA LEU A 299 13.34 24.62 -4.75
C LEU A 299 14.20 23.44 -5.20
N LEU A 300 15.51 23.47 -4.97
CA LEU A 300 16.40 22.34 -5.25
C LEU A 300 15.99 21.11 -4.43
N GLY A 301 15.73 21.28 -3.14
CA GLY A 301 15.27 20.21 -2.26
C GLY A 301 13.97 19.56 -2.77
N GLN A 302 12.96 20.38 -3.09
CA GLN A 302 11.69 19.91 -3.65
C GLN A 302 11.87 19.25 -5.03
N LEU A 303 12.79 19.75 -5.86
CA LEU A 303 13.12 19.14 -7.15
C LEU A 303 13.76 17.75 -6.98
N LEU A 304 14.68 17.60 -6.02
CA LEU A 304 15.31 16.32 -5.71
C LEU A 304 14.29 15.31 -5.16
N GLU A 305 13.37 15.76 -4.31
CA GLU A 305 12.25 14.97 -3.80
C GLU A 305 11.36 14.48 -4.94
N ALA A 306 10.89 15.38 -5.80
CA ALA A 306 10.07 15.04 -6.97
C ALA A 306 10.79 14.06 -7.92
N LYS A 307 12.10 14.26 -8.13
CA LYS A 307 12.93 13.37 -8.96
C LYS A 307 13.06 11.97 -8.36
N ALA A 308 13.19 11.85 -7.04
CA ALA A 308 13.25 10.57 -6.35
C ALA A 308 11.93 9.81 -6.50
N HIS A 309 10.79 10.47 -6.25
CA HIS A 309 9.47 9.89 -6.45
C HIS A 309 9.21 9.44 -7.89
N GLN A 310 9.58 10.27 -8.88
CA GLN A 310 9.42 9.93 -10.30
C GLN A 310 10.23 8.67 -10.69
N LYS A 311 11.47 8.53 -10.20
CA LYS A 311 12.29 7.35 -10.48
C LYS A 311 11.68 6.07 -9.93
N THR A 312 11.09 6.11 -8.74
CA THR A 312 10.44 4.95 -8.13
C THR A 312 9.12 4.62 -8.82
N GLY A 313 8.32 5.62 -9.19
CA GLY A 313 7.16 5.44 -10.04
C GLY A 313 7.51 4.77 -11.37
N ASN A 314 8.61 5.17 -12.01
CA ASN A 314 9.09 4.53 -13.24
C ASN A 314 9.54 3.07 -13.06
N ALA A 315 10.08 2.70 -11.89
CA ALA A 315 10.42 1.31 -11.59
C ALA A 315 9.16 0.44 -11.46
N ILE A 316 8.11 0.96 -10.81
CA ILE A 316 6.80 0.31 -10.73
C ILE A 316 6.16 0.21 -12.13
N ARG A 317 6.27 1.25 -12.96
CA ARG A 317 5.77 1.22 -14.35
C ARG A 317 6.47 0.20 -15.23
N LYS A 318 7.75 -0.09 -15.00
CA LYS A 318 8.42 -1.19 -15.71
C LYS A 318 7.75 -2.54 -15.42
N LEU A 319 7.15 -2.71 -14.24
CA LEU A 319 6.30 -3.86 -13.92
C LEU A 319 4.95 -3.79 -14.64
N MET A 320 4.34 -2.60 -14.78
CA MET A 320 3.10 -2.43 -15.57
C MET A 320 3.28 -2.75 -17.06
N ASN A 321 4.44 -2.44 -17.64
CA ASN A 321 4.79 -2.80 -19.01
C ASN A 321 5.00 -4.32 -19.21
N LEU A 322 4.88 -5.12 -18.15
CA LEU A 322 4.89 -6.58 -18.25
C LEU A 322 3.55 -7.12 -18.75
N SER A 323 2.43 -6.42 -18.57
CA SER A 323 1.16 -6.82 -19.19
C SER A 323 1.08 -6.29 -20.63
N PRO A 324 0.72 -7.13 -21.61
CA PRO A 324 0.46 -6.66 -22.97
C PRO A 324 -0.81 -5.79 -23.02
N SER A 325 -0.89 -4.85 -23.96
CA SER A 325 -2.07 -3.99 -24.17
C SER A 325 -3.18 -4.66 -24.99
N GLU A 326 -2.81 -5.70 -25.74
CA GLU A 326 -3.68 -6.44 -26.65
C GLU A 326 -3.56 -7.94 -26.40
N ALA A 327 -4.62 -8.68 -26.72
CA ALA A 327 -4.65 -10.13 -26.66
C ALA A 327 -5.37 -10.72 -27.87
N HIS A 328 -5.06 -11.97 -28.19
CA HIS A 328 -5.69 -12.70 -29.29
C HIS A 328 -6.85 -13.56 -28.77
N LEU A 329 -8.07 -13.04 -28.91
CA LEU A 329 -9.30 -13.75 -28.59
C LEU A 329 -9.60 -14.80 -29.67
N TRP A 330 -9.87 -16.03 -29.26
CA TRP A 330 -10.25 -17.12 -30.14
C TRP A 330 -11.76 -17.36 -30.01
N GLU A 331 -12.50 -17.01 -31.07
CA GLU A 331 -13.96 -17.10 -31.10
C GLU A 331 -14.45 -17.57 -32.48
N ASN A 332 -15.38 -18.53 -32.53
CA ASN A 332 -15.95 -19.08 -33.77
C ASN A 332 -14.92 -19.63 -34.79
N GLY A 333 -13.75 -20.08 -34.33
CA GLY A 333 -12.68 -20.60 -35.20
C GLY A 333 -11.84 -19.51 -35.87
N GLU A 334 -12.07 -18.24 -35.57
CA GLU A 334 -11.26 -17.11 -36.00
C GLU A 334 -10.53 -16.46 -34.83
N GLU A 335 -9.37 -15.88 -35.13
CA GLU A 335 -8.55 -15.14 -34.18
C GLU A 335 -8.81 -13.64 -34.34
N LYS A 336 -9.19 -12.98 -33.25
CA LYS A 336 -9.43 -11.54 -33.21
C LYS A 336 -8.56 -10.88 -32.16
N THR A 337 -7.77 -9.90 -32.56
CA THR A 337 -7.02 -9.06 -31.62
C THR A 337 -7.97 -8.08 -30.95
N VAL A 338 -8.02 -8.10 -29.62
CA VAL A 338 -8.85 -7.23 -28.78
C VAL A 338 -7.98 -6.54 -27.74
N LYS A 339 -8.46 -5.40 -27.22
CA LYS A 339 -7.80 -4.76 -26.06
C LYS A 339 -7.94 -5.64 -24.83
N ILE A 340 -6.96 -5.57 -23.94
CA ILE A 340 -6.97 -6.39 -22.73
C ILE A 340 -8.20 -6.13 -21.83
N ASP A 341 -8.72 -4.90 -21.85
CA ASP A 341 -9.91 -4.49 -21.09
C ASP A 341 -11.21 -5.10 -21.60
N GLU A 342 -11.22 -5.62 -22.83
CA GLU A 342 -12.40 -6.28 -23.43
C GLU A 342 -12.47 -7.77 -23.04
N ILE A 343 -11.41 -8.33 -22.45
CA ILE A 343 -11.32 -9.74 -22.06
C ILE A 343 -12.16 -9.98 -20.80
N LYS A 344 -13.04 -10.98 -20.89
CA LYS A 344 -13.85 -11.45 -19.76
C LYS A 344 -13.37 -12.81 -19.28
N THR A 345 -13.69 -13.14 -18.03
CA THR A 345 -13.49 -14.48 -17.48
C THR A 345 -14.22 -15.53 -18.32
N GLY A 346 -13.53 -16.62 -18.63
CA GLY A 346 -14.03 -17.72 -19.46
C GLY A 346 -13.78 -17.57 -20.96
N ASN A 347 -13.23 -16.44 -21.43
CA ASN A 347 -12.78 -16.30 -22.81
C ASN A 347 -11.60 -17.23 -23.14
N ILE A 348 -11.53 -17.65 -24.40
CA ILE A 348 -10.42 -18.45 -24.91
C ILE A 348 -9.45 -17.53 -25.62
N LEU A 349 -8.19 -17.57 -25.23
CA LEU A 349 -7.13 -16.74 -25.78
C LEU A 349 -6.06 -17.63 -26.40
N ARG A 350 -5.54 -17.22 -27.56
CA ARG A 350 -4.36 -17.82 -28.16
C ARG A 350 -3.12 -17.06 -27.73
N VAL A 351 -2.10 -17.79 -27.29
CA VAL A 351 -0.79 -17.23 -26.94
C VAL A 351 0.26 -17.81 -27.87
N LYS A 352 0.96 -16.96 -28.63
CA LYS A 352 1.99 -17.38 -29.60
C LYS A 352 3.39 -17.42 -28.96
N PRO A 353 4.38 -18.07 -29.59
CA PRO A 353 5.73 -18.14 -29.08
C PRO A 353 6.34 -16.74 -28.88
N GLY A 354 7.00 -16.52 -27.74
CA GLY A 354 7.59 -15.24 -27.36
C GLY A 354 6.60 -14.16 -26.90
N GLU A 355 5.29 -14.41 -26.96
CA GLU A 355 4.29 -13.46 -26.45
C GLU A 355 4.19 -13.50 -24.92
N LYS A 356 3.79 -12.36 -24.35
CA LYS A 356 3.45 -12.30 -22.93
C LYS A 356 2.03 -12.81 -22.72
N ILE A 357 1.83 -13.55 -21.64
CA ILE A 357 0.52 -14.06 -21.28
C ILE A 357 -0.33 -12.89 -20.77
N PRO A 358 -1.51 -12.60 -21.37
CA PRO A 358 -2.26 -11.38 -21.07
C PRO A 358 -2.94 -11.42 -19.71
N VAL A 359 -3.60 -12.52 -19.36
CA VAL A 359 -4.40 -12.66 -18.12
C VAL A 359 -4.08 -13.99 -17.44
N ASP A 360 -4.51 -14.17 -16.19
CA ASP A 360 -4.34 -15.46 -15.51
C ASP A 360 -5.37 -16.47 -16.04
N GLY A 361 -4.94 -17.72 -16.24
CA GLY A 361 -5.84 -18.75 -16.75
C GLY A 361 -5.25 -20.15 -16.74
N VAL A 362 -5.88 -21.04 -17.50
CA VAL A 362 -5.51 -22.45 -17.61
C VAL A 362 -5.38 -22.84 -19.09
N ILE A 363 -4.35 -23.62 -19.43
CA ILE A 363 -4.16 -24.15 -20.78
C ILE A 363 -5.24 -25.19 -21.08
N ILE A 364 -5.95 -25.00 -22.19
CA ILE A 364 -6.97 -25.96 -22.66
C ILE A 364 -6.47 -26.79 -23.85
N GLU A 365 -5.51 -26.28 -24.62
CA GLU A 365 -4.95 -26.97 -25.78
C GLU A 365 -3.51 -26.50 -26.02
N GLY A 366 -2.61 -27.42 -26.36
CA GLY A 366 -1.21 -27.13 -26.65
C GLY A 366 -0.25 -27.39 -25.49
N TYR A 367 1.03 -27.11 -25.75
CA TYR A 367 2.14 -27.33 -24.83
C TYR A 367 3.20 -26.26 -25.08
N SER A 368 3.79 -25.71 -24.03
CA SER A 368 4.92 -24.80 -24.13
C SER A 368 5.76 -24.76 -22.85
N THR A 369 6.97 -24.23 -22.97
CA THR A 369 7.76 -23.75 -21.83
C THR A 369 7.36 -22.31 -21.53
N ILE A 370 7.23 -21.95 -20.25
CA ILE A 370 6.87 -20.60 -19.82
C ILE A 370 7.96 -20.08 -18.90
N ASP A 371 8.50 -18.91 -19.23
CA ASP A 371 9.45 -18.19 -18.39
C ASP A 371 8.69 -17.37 -17.34
N GLU A 372 8.67 -17.89 -16.12
CA GLU A 372 8.05 -17.27 -14.95
C GLU A 372 9.08 -16.48 -14.09
N SER A 373 10.32 -16.30 -14.55
CA SER A 373 11.43 -15.72 -13.77
C SER A 373 11.16 -14.30 -13.27
N MET A 374 10.42 -13.50 -14.03
CA MET A 374 10.08 -12.13 -13.67
C MET A 374 9.13 -12.02 -12.46
N ILE A 375 8.36 -13.07 -12.17
CA ILE A 375 7.37 -13.08 -11.07
C ILE A 375 7.83 -13.99 -9.94
N THR A 376 8.30 -15.19 -10.27
CA THR A 376 8.71 -16.22 -9.29
C THR A 376 10.16 -16.06 -8.85
N GLY A 377 11.01 -15.40 -9.67
CA GLY A 377 12.45 -15.32 -9.44
C GLY A 377 13.23 -16.59 -9.83
N GLU A 378 12.55 -17.65 -10.29
CA GLU A 378 13.20 -18.89 -10.72
C GLU A 378 13.73 -18.75 -12.16
N PRO A 379 15.04 -18.95 -12.42
CA PRO A 379 15.64 -18.65 -13.73
C PRO A 379 15.38 -19.70 -14.81
N ILE A 380 14.76 -20.84 -14.47
CA ILE A 380 14.54 -21.95 -15.39
C ILE A 380 13.08 -21.93 -15.85
N PRO A 381 12.81 -21.83 -17.17
CA PRO A 381 11.45 -21.93 -17.70
C PRO A 381 10.76 -23.24 -17.31
N VAL A 382 9.47 -23.15 -16.99
CA VAL A 382 8.67 -24.29 -16.52
C VAL A 382 7.87 -24.85 -17.68
N GLU A 383 7.89 -26.17 -17.86
CA GLU A 383 7.04 -26.85 -18.85
C GLU A 383 5.58 -26.86 -18.41
N LYS A 384 4.67 -26.48 -19.32
CA LYS A 384 3.23 -26.39 -19.06
C LYS A 384 2.46 -27.08 -20.18
N SER A 385 1.52 -27.93 -19.78
CA SER A 385 0.61 -28.64 -20.66
C SER A 385 -0.85 -28.36 -20.28
N ILE A 386 -1.79 -29.05 -20.93
CA ILE A 386 -3.23 -28.97 -20.67
C ILE A 386 -3.52 -29.07 -19.16
N ASP A 387 -4.48 -28.28 -18.69
CA ASP A 387 -4.90 -28.13 -17.29
C ASP A 387 -3.89 -27.42 -16.36
N ASN A 388 -2.71 -27.02 -16.86
CA ASN A 388 -1.76 -26.25 -16.06
C ASN A 388 -2.15 -24.75 -16.03
N GLN A 389 -1.92 -24.12 -14.87
CA GLN A 389 -2.12 -22.69 -14.69
C GLN A 389 -0.99 -21.87 -15.31
N VAL A 390 -1.38 -20.73 -15.88
CA VAL A 390 -0.49 -19.71 -16.45
C VAL A 390 -0.78 -18.35 -15.85
N ILE A 391 0.28 -17.57 -15.68
CA ILE A 391 0.26 -16.30 -14.93
C ILE A 391 0.45 -15.13 -15.90
N SER A 392 -0.37 -14.10 -15.74
CA SER A 392 -0.27 -12.84 -16.49
C SER A 392 1.13 -12.20 -16.38
N GLY A 393 1.65 -11.71 -17.51
CA GLY A 393 2.95 -11.05 -17.61
C GLY A 393 4.16 -11.97 -17.73
N THR A 394 3.98 -13.29 -17.60
CA THR A 394 5.02 -14.29 -17.91
C THR A 394 5.20 -14.44 -19.41
N ILE A 395 6.35 -14.94 -19.85
CA ILE A 395 6.70 -15.01 -21.27
C ILE A 395 6.54 -16.45 -21.77
N ASN A 396 5.74 -16.61 -22.81
CA ASN A 396 5.63 -17.88 -23.51
C ASN A 396 6.93 -18.18 -24.28
N GLY A 397 7.43 -19.41 -24.18
CA GLY A 397 8.61 -19.89 -24.87
C GLY A 397 8.34 -20.21 -26.34
N TYR A 398 8.50 -21.47 -26.73
CA TYR A 398 8.55 -21.87 -28.14
C TYR A 398 7.22 -22.43 -28.70
N GLY A 399 6.26 -22.81 -27.86
CA GLY A 399 5.00 -23.40 -28.28
C GLY A 399 3.86 -22.38 -28.45
N THR A 400 2.82 -22.76 -29.18
CA THR A 400 1.53 -22.04 -29.19
C THR A 400 0.53 -22.83 -28.36
N PHE A 401 -0.28 -22.14 -27.56
CA PHE A 401 -1.35 -22.79 -26.81
C PHE A 401 -2.62 -21.92 -26.76
N LEU A 402 -3.76 -22.58 -26.53
CA LEU A 402 -5.01 -21.94 -26.18
C LEU A 402 -5.18 -22.01 -24.67
N MET A 403 -5.61 -20.91 -24.07
CA MET A 403 -5.90 -20.81 -22.65
C MET A 403 -7.30 -20.27 -22.41
N LYS A 404 -7.91 -20.70 -21.31
CA LYS A 404 -9.16 -20.13 -20.80
C LYS A 404 -8.86 -19.14 -19.69
N SER A 405 -9.33 -17.90 -19.82
CA SER A 405 -9.16 -16.86 -18.80
C SER A 405 -9.91 -17.22 -17.51
N GLN A 406 -9.26 -17.04 -16.36
CA GLN A 406 -9.85 -17.25 -15.04
C GLN A 406 -9.94 -15.96 -14.23
N ARG A 407 -8.89 -15.14 -14.23
CA ARG A 407 -8.86 -13.84 -13.54
C ARG A 407 -8.42 -12.79 -14.55
N VAL A 408 -9.15 -11.68 -14.61
CA VAL A 408 -8.94 -10.61 -15.59
C VAL A 408 -8.86 -9.26 -14.88
N GLY A 409 -8.22 -8.27 -15.52
CA GLY A 409 -8.08 -6.93 -14.95
C GLY A 409 -7.41 -6.92 -13.57
N SER A 410 -8.07 -6.29 -12.60
CA SER A 410 -7.58 -6.11 -11.23
C SER A 410 -7.48 -7.41 -10.41
N GLU A 411 -8.07 -8.50 -10.89
CA GLU A 411 -8.02 -9.80 -10.20
C GLU A 411 -6.77 -10.62 -10.52
N THR A 412 -6.00 -10.23 -11.55
CA THR A 412 -4.77 -10.94 -11.94
C THR A 412 -3.70 -10.84 -10.87
N LEU A 413 -2.83 -11.86 -10.76
CA LEU A 413 -1.72 -11.87 -9.80
C LEU A 413 -0.80 -10.65 -10.00
N LEU A 414 -0.48 -10.31 -11.25
CA LEU A 414 0.33 -9.15 -11.57
C LEU A 414 -0.33 -7.84 -11.12
N ALA A 415 -1.64 -7.67 -11.34
CA ALA A 415 -2.37 -6.49 -10.87
C ALA A 415 -2.40 -6.42 -9.33
N GLN A 416 -2.53 -7.54 -8.63
CA GLN A 416 -2.44 -7.59 -7.17
C GLN A 416 -1.04 -7.21 -6.66
N ILE A 417 0.03 -7.67 -7.34
CA ILE A 417 1.41 -7.26 -7.02
C ILE A 417 1.57 -5.75 -7.22
N ILE A 418 1.11 -5.21 -8.35
CA ILE A 418 1.16 -3.76 -8.64
C ILE A 418 0.39 -2.98 -7.57
N LYS A 419 -0.80 -3.45 -7.20
CA LYS A 419 -1.61 -2.86 -6.13
C LYS A 419 -0.87 -2.82 -4.80
N MET A 420 -0.32 -3.95 -4.35
CA MET A 420 0.44 -4.02 -3.10
C MET A 420 1.66 -3.08 -3.11
N VAL A 421 2.36 -2.96 -4.24
CA VAL A 421 3.53 -2.07 -4.36
C VAL A 421 3.11 -0.59 -4.38
N ASN A 422 2.00 -0.26 -5.02
CA ASN A 422 1.45 1.09 -4.99
C ASN A 422 0.99 1.48 -3.57
N GLU A 423 0.28 0.59 -2.87
CA GLU A 423 -0.11 0.76 -1.47
C GLU A 423 1.13 0.96 -0.58
N ALA A 424 2.18 0.16 -0.79
CA ALA A 424 3.46 0.29 -0.10
C ALA A 424 4.10 1.66 -0.31
N SER A 425 4.15 2.15 -1.55
CA SER A 425 4.80 3.41 -1.92
C SER A 425 4.12 4.64 -1.32
N ARG A 426 2.83 4.54 -1.00
CA ARG A 426 2.02 5.61 -0.40
C ARG A 426 2.00 5.54 1.14
N SER A 427 2.54 4.47 1.72
CA SER A 427 2.61 4.30 3.18
C SER A 427 3.65 5.25 3.81
N LYS A 428 3.33 5.81 4.98
CA LYS A 428 4.26 6.69 5.72
C LYS A 428 5.20 5.88 6.61
N ALA A 429 6.49 6.14 6.51
CA ALA A 429 7.47 5.57 7.42
C ALA A 429 7.32 6.16 8.85
N PRO A 430 7.53 5.38 9.93
CA PRO A 430 7.47 5.87 11.30
C PRO A 430 8.44 7.03 11.56
N ILE A 431 9.62 7.03 10.92
CA ILE A 431 10.60 8.10 11.13
C ILE A 431 10.16 9.44 10.51
N GLN A 432 9.30 9.43 9.47
CA GLN A 432 8.66 10.63 8.95
C GLN A 432 7.73 11.28 9.98
N LYS A 433 7.06 10.45 10.82
CA LYS A 433 6.23 10.93 11.94
C LYS A 433 7.07 11.60 13.03
N LEU A 434 8.33 11.15 13.21
CA LEU A 434 9.28 11.78 14.13
C LEU A 434 9.66 13.19 13.64
N THR A 435 9.97 13.33 12.34
CA THR A 435 10.28 14.63 11.72
C THR A 435 9.11 15.62 11.80
N ASP A 436 7.88 15.16 11.60
CA ASP A 436 6.68 15.98 11.74
C ASP A 436 6.45 16.42 13.20
N LYS A 437 6.70 15.53 14.17
CA LYS A 437 6.61 15.84 15.60
C LYS A 437 7.70 16.82 16.04
N VAL A 438 8.92 16.64 15.54
CA VAL A 438 10.03 17.56 15.76
C VAL A 438 9.67 18.93 15.20
N SER A 439 9.16 19.02 13.98
CA SER A 439 8.78 20.31 13.35
C SER A 439 7.69 21.05 14.14
N LYS A 440 6.69 20.33 14.67
CA LYS A 440 5.62 20.92 15.51
C LYS A 440 6.13 21.57 16.79
N VAL A 441 7.24 21.10 17.35
CA VAL A 441 7.85 21.68 18.57
C VAL A 441 8.93 22.69 18.20
N PHE A 442 9.77 22.35 17.23
CA PHE A 442 10.92 23.13 16.78
C PHE A 442 10.50 24.49 16.23
N VAL A 443 9.46 24.55 15.37
CA VAL A 443 9.02 25.81 14.75
C VAL A 443 8.54 26.83 15.80
N PRO A 444 7.63 26.50 16.73
CA PRO A 444 7.25 27.44 17.81
C PRO A 444 8.42 27.86 18.69
N VAL A 445 9.34 26.93 19.02
CA VAL A 445 10.51 27.24 19.85
C VAL A 445 11.44 28.23 19.14
N VAL A 446 11.70 28.04 17.85
CA VAL A 446 12.53 28.97 17.04
C VAL A 446 11.88 30.33 16.94
N VAL A 447 10.57 30.40 16.69
CA VAL A 447 9.83 31.67 16.65
C VAL A 447 9.89 32.37 18.01
N PHE A 448 9.73 31.62 19.10
CA PHE A 448 9.86 32.16 20.46
C PHE A 448 11.26 32.71 20.73
N ILE A 449 12.32 31.97 20.36
CA ILE A 449 13.71 32.44 20.50
C ILE A 449 13.96 33.67 19.62
N SER A 450 13.43 33.72 18.39
CA SER A 450 13.54 34.89 17.51
C SER A 450 12.90 36.14 18.13
N VAL A 451 11.69 36.00 18.70
CA VAL A 451 11.00 37.09 19.42
C VAL A 451 11.78 37.49 20.67
N LEU A 452 12.32 36.53 21.42
CA LEU A 452 13.13 36.81 22.60
C LEU A 452 14.41 37.57 22.23
N THR A 453 15.10 37.15 21.18
CA THR A 453 16.28 37.85 20.63
C THR A 453 15.93 39.26 20.22
N PHE A 454 14.79 39.45 19.54
CA PHE A 454 14.28 40.79 19.18
C PHE A 454 14.11 41.67 20.43
N VAL A 455 13.40 41.19 21.46
CA VAL A 455 13.13 41.96 22.68
C VAL A 455 14.43 42.30 23.43
N LEU A 456 15.33 41.32 23.59
CA LEU A 456 16.60 41.52 24.28
C LEU A 456 17.48 42.55 23.57
N TRP A 457 17.55 42.51 22.23
CA TRP A 457 18.38 43.44 21.46
C TRP A 457 17.70 44.81 21.32
N TRP A 458 16.37 44.87 21.42
CA TRP A 458 15.67 46.15 21.52
C TRP A 458 16.04 46.87 22.82
N ILE A 459 16.15 46.15 23.93
CA ILE A 459 16.43 46.74 25.25
C ILE A 459 17.92 47.05 25.40
N PHE A 460 18.77 46.04 25.17
CA PHE A 460 20.20 46.06 25.48
C PHE A 460 21.12 46.27 24.27
N GLY A 461 20.58 46.24 23.05
CA GLY A 461 21.38 46.34 21.82
C GLY A 461 21.93 47.75 21.56
N ALA A 462 22.98 47.79 20.74
CA ALA A 462 23.56 49.03 20.23
C ALA A 462 22.59 49.79 19.33
N GLU A 463 22.69 51.12 19.29
CA GLU A 463 21.90 51.95 18.39
C GLU A 463 22.31 51.74 16.92
N PRO A 464 21.36 51.70 15.96
CA PRO A 464 19.90 51.77 16.12
C PRO A 464 19.28 50.46 16.63
N LYS A 465 18.66 50.51 17.82
CA LYS A 465 18.22 49.32 18.57
C LYS A 465 17.20 48.46 17.83
N PHE A 466 16.19 49.08 17.22
CA PHE A 466 15.15 48.36 16.48
C PHE A 466 15.72 47.57 15.30
N PHE A 467 16.60 48.18 14.52
CA PHE A 467 17.17 47.53 13.34
C PHE A 467 18.08 46.37 13.75
N ASN A 468 18.95 46.59 14.73
CA ASN A 468 19.82 45.55 15.26
C ASN A 468 19.01 44.38 15.85
N ALA A 469 17.94 44.68 16.59
CA ALA A 469 17.00 43.68 17.08
C ALA A 469 16.34 42.87 15.96
N PHE A 470 15.86 43.55 14.92
CA PHE A 470 15.18 42.92 13.79
C PHE A 470 16.12 42.02 12.99
N VAL A 471 17.34 42.48 12.68
CA VAL A 471 18.34 41.70 11.95
C VAL A 471 18.75 40.43 12.71
N ASN A 472 18.99 40.53 14.02
CA ASN A 472 19.34 39.35 14.81
C ASN A 472 18.18 38.36 14.94
N ALA A 473 16.95 38.86 15.11
CA ALA A 473 15.76 38.01 15.10
C ALA A 473 15.55 37.30 13.75
N LEU A 474 15.79 38.03 12.65
CA LEU A 474 15.75 37.50 11.29
C LEU A 474 16.82 36.43 11.05
N ALA A 475 18.06 36.68 11.52
CA ALA A 475 19.16 35.71 11.43
C ALA A 475 18.80 34.40 12.13
N VAL A 476 18.18 34.45 13.31
CA VAL A 476 17.69 33.26 14.02
C VAL A 476 16.66 32.50 13.18
N LEU A 477 15.68 33.19 12.57
CA LEU A 477 14.65 32.55 11.73
C LEU A 477 15.24 31.89 10.48
N VAL A 478 16.18 32.57 9.82
CA VAL A 478 16.79 32.11 8.58
C VAL A 478 17.70 30.91 8.81
N ILE A 479 18.60 30.98 9.81
CA ILE A 479 19.56 29.92 10.11
C ILE A 479 18.85 28.65 10.57
N ALA A 480 17.71 28.80 11.25
CA ALA A 480 16.97 27.67 11.79
C ALA A 480 16.17 26.87 10.75
N CYS A 481 16.17 27.18 9.43
CA CYS A 481 15.39 26.36 8.47
C CYS A 481 15.82 24.89 8.51
N PRO A 482 14.94 23.94 8.90
CA PRO A 482 15.26 22.51 8.92
C PRO A 482 15.10 21.88 7.53
N CYS A 483 15.52 22.61 6.48
CA CYS A 483 15.31 22.29 5.08
C CYS A 483 15.84 20.88 4.71
N ALA A 484 17.00 20.48 5.25
CA ALA A 484 17.59 19.16 5.01
C ALA A 484 16.91 18.03 5.81
N LEU A 485 16.41 18.33 7.01
CA LEU A 485 15.81 17.34 7.91
C LEU A 485 14.51 16.77 7.33
N GLY A 486 13.70 17.60 6.68
CA GLY A 486 12.45 17.20 6.03
C GLY A 486 12.63 16.24 4.84
N LEU A 487 13.78 16.32 4.16
CA LEU A 487 14.05 15.60 2.90
C LEU A 487 14.85 14.31 3.10
N ALA A 488 15.66 14.23 4.15
CA ALA A 488 16.58 13.10 4.35
C ALA A 488 15.86 11.74 4.42
N THR A 489 14.71 11.70 5.11
CA THR A 489 13.95 10.46 5.34
C THR A 489 13.25 9.95 4.08
N PRO A 490 12.37 10.73 3.41
CA PRO A 490 11.67 10.25 2.22
C PRO A 490 12.63 9.81 1.11
N MET A 491 13.73 10.54 0.91
CA MET A 491 14.72 10.18 -0.11
C MET A 491 15.40 8.83 0.18
N SER A 492 15.75 8.57 1.44
CA SER A 492 16.41 7.32 1.85
C SER A 492 15.50 6.12 1.65
N VAL A 493 14.23 6.22 2.06
CA VAL A 493 13.22 5.16 1.92
C VAL A 493 12.95 4.85 0.45
N VAL A 494 12.70 5.88 -0.36
CA VAL A 494 12.36 5.74 -1.78
C VAL A 494 13.51 5.08 -2.57
N VAL A 495 14.76 5.46 -2.28
CA VAL A 495 15.95 4.81 -2.86
C VAL A 495 16.11 3.37 -2.36
N GLY A 496 15.88 3.12 -1.07
CA GLY A 496 15.94 1.80 -0.47
C GLY A 496 14.95 0.82 -1.10
N ILE A 497 13.68 1.22 -1.23
CA ILE A 497 12.63 0.41 -1.89
C ILE A 497 12.99 0.16 -3.35
N GLY A 498 13.43 1.20 -4.08
CA GLY A 498 13.85 1.05 -5.48
C GLY A 498 15.02 0.08 -5.64
N LYS A 499 15.98 0.07 -4.70
CA LYS A 499 17.11 -0.87 -4.72
C LYS A 499 16.70 -2.29 -4.32
N GLY A 500 15.78 -2.45 -3.36
CA GLY A 500 15.21 -3.73 -2.99
C GLY A 500 14.50 -4.40 -4.17
N ALA A 501 13.65 -3.65 -4.87
CA ALA A 501 12.91 -4.14 -6.03
C ALA A 501 13.83 -4.63 -7.17
N GLN A 502 14.95 -3.93 -7.41
CA GLN A 502 15.97 -4.36 -8.39
C GLN A 502 16.63 -5.70 -8.06
N ASN A 503 16.58 -6.13 -6.79
CA ASN A 503 17.13 -7.41 -6.32
C ASN A 503 16.02 -8.43 -6.00
N GLY A 504 14.78 -8.21 -6.46
CA GLY A 504 13.66 -9.12 -6.21
C GLY A 504 13.08 -9.05 -4.79
N ILE A 505 13.45 -8.04 -3.99
CA ILE A 505 12.90 -7.83 -2.65
C ILE A 505 11.74 -6.84 -2.75
N LEU A 506 10.52 -7.34 -2.57
CA LEU A 506 9.31 -6.54 -2.62
C LEU A 506 8.91 -6.07 -1.21
N ILE A 507 9.10 -4.78 -0.94
CA ILE A 507 8.79 -4.17 0.35
C ILE A 507 7.37 -3.60 0.30
N LYS A 508 6.48 -4.16 1.14
CA LYS A 508 5.06 -3.81 1.21
C LYS A 508 4.75 -2.52 1.97
N SER A 509 5.70 -1.95 2.70
CA SER A 509 5.53 -0.64 3.33
C SER A 509 6.88 -0.04 3.72
N ALA A 510 6.96 1.28 3.79
CA ALA A 510 8.14 1.96 4.34
C ALA A 510 8.39 1.57 5.81
N GLU A 511 7.31 1.27 6.54
CA GLU A 511 7.33 0.72 7.90
C GLU A 511 8.07 -0.62 7.97
N ALA A 512 7.88 -1.51 7.00
CA ALA A 512 8.55 -2.81 6.98
C ALA A 512 10.08 -2.67 6.86
N LEU A 513 10.57 -1.69 6.09
CA LEU A 513 12.01 -1.45 5.94
C LEU A 513 12.66 -1.03 7.27
N GLU A 514 12.00 -0.13 8.02
CA GLU A 514 12.49 0.30 9.33
C GLU A 514 12.35 -0.79 10.40
N GLN A 515 11.27 -1.56 10.38
CA GLN A 515 11.09 -2.66 11.33
C GLN A 515 12.08 -3.78 11.09
N MET A 516 12.42 -4.05 9.82
CA MET A 516 13.40 -5.08 9.46
C MET A 516 14.76 -4.87 10.11
N GLU A 517 15.19 -3.62 10.31
CA GLU A 517 16.42 -3.29 11.05
C GLU A 517 16.35 -3.68 12.53
N LYS A 518 15.16 -3.67 13.13
CA LYS A 518 14.94 -3.99 14.55
C LYS A 518 14.72 -5.48 14.80
N ILE A 519 14.53 -6.27 13.75
CA ILE A 519 14.29 -7.72 13.87
C ILE A 519 15.59 -8.39 14.33
N ASN A 520 15.50 -9.09 15.45
CA ASN A 520 16.59 -9.88 16.03
C ASN A 520 16.30 -11.39 16.03
N VAL A 521 15.05 -11.78 15.77
CA VAL A 521 14.62 -13.18 15.66
C VAL A 521 13.86 -13.33 14.35
N LEU A 522 14.38 -14.16 13.46
CA LEU A 522 13.70 -14.57 12.24
C LEU A 522 13.10 -15.95 12.44
N ILE A 523 11.78 -16.02 12.52
CA ILE A 523 11.04 -17.29 12.51
C ILE A 523 10.60 -17.53 11.06
N THR A 524 11.13 -18.58 10.43
CA THR A 524 10.74 -18.93 9.06
C THR A 524 9.79 -20.11 9.08
N ASP A 525 8.81 -20.09 8.19
CA ASP A 525 8.16 -21.33 7.82
C ASP A 525 9.18 -22.26 7.14
N LYS A 526 8.99 -23.57 7.24
CA LYS A 526 9.89 -24.53 6.59
C LYS A 526 9.47 -24.69 5.13
N THR A 527 8.21 -25.08 4.94
CA THR A 527 7.68 -25.54 3.65
C THR A 527 7.58 -24.37 2.67
N GLY A 528 8.21 -24.49 1.50
CA GLY A 528 8.20 -23.47 0.46
C GLY A 528 9.07 -22.24 0.73
N THR A 529 9.52 -22.02 1.97
CA THR A 529 10.46 -20.96 2.34
C THR A 529 11.90 -21.47 2.31
N LEU A 530 12.24 -22.41 3.20
CA LEU A 530 13.55 -23.06 3.24
C LEU A 530 13.63 -24.25 2.29
N THR A 531 12.49 -24.87 1.98
CA THR A 531 12.39 -26.01 1.08
C THR A 531 11.76 -25.63 -0.25
N GLU A 532 11.92 -26.50 -1.26
CA GLU A 532 11.37 -26.32 -2.60
C GLU A 532 9.83 -26.43 -2.62
N GLY A 533 9.20 -26.93 -1.55
CA GLY A 533 7.74 -27.07 -1.45
C GLY A 533 7.20 -28.19 -2.36
N LYS A 534 8.10 -29.05 -2.84
CA LYS A 534 7.81 -30.18 -3.73
C LYS A 534 8.36 -31.43 -3.04
N PRO A 535 7.50 -32.28 -2.46
CA PRO A 535 7.98 -33.51 -1.85
C PRO A 535 8.62 -34.40 -2.92
N SER A 536 9.78 -34.95 -2.61
CA SER A 536 10.50 -35.92 -3.43
C SER A 536 10.56 -37.26 -2.72
N LEU A 537 10.36 -38.34 -3.48
CA LEU A 537 10.57 -39.69 -2.99
C LEU A 537 12.07 -39.93 -2.89
N GLU A 538 12.62 -40.05 -1.68
CA GLU A 538 14.07 -40.17 -1.48
C GLU A 538 14.51 -41.64 -1.44
N TYR A 539 13.86 -42.42 -0.58
CA TYR A 539 14.18 -43.83 -0.36
C TYR A 539 12.93 -44.70 -0.41
N VAL A 540 13.11 -45.92 -0.91
CA VAL A 540 12.10 -46.98 -0.89
C VAL A 540 12.73 -48.21 -0.28
N PHE A 541 12.06 -48.78 0.72
CA PHE A 541 12.55 -49.97 1.43
C PHE A 541 11.55 -51.11 1.26
N PRO A 542 11.86 -52.13 0.44
CA PRO A 542 11.03 -53.31 0.29
C PRO A 542 11.24 -54.31 1.44
N ALA A 543 10.23 -55.11 1.73
CA ALA A 543 10.38 -56.33 2.52
C ALA A 543 11.18 -57.39 1.73
N LYS A 544 11.76 -58.40 2.42
CA LYS A 544 12.65 -59.42 1.83
C LYS A 544 12.18 -60.09 0.53
N ASN A 545 10.86 -60.18 0.30
CA ASN A 545 10.27 -60.84 -0.86
C ASN A 545 9.94 -59.88 -2.02
N TYR A 546 10.22 -58.59 -1.88
CA TYR A 546 9.89 -57.55 -2.86
C TYR A 546 11.14 -56.80 -3.31
N THR A 547 11.08 -56.29 -4.54
CA THR A 547 12.10 -55.39 -5.09
C THR A 547 11.64 -53.94 -4.99
N GLU A 548 12.58 -53.01 -5.00
CA GLU A 548 12.28 -51.57 -4.95
C GLU A 548 11.33 -51.13 -6.08
N ASN A 549 11.58 -51.61 -7.31
CA ASN A 549 10.74 -51.31 -8.47
C ASN A 549 9.30 -51.84 -8.32
N GLN A 550 9.11 -53.02 -7.71
CA GLN A 550 7.77 -53.55 -7.46
C GLN A 550 7.00 -52.64 -6.49
N ILE A 551 7.64 -52.18 -5.41
CA ILE A 551 7.02 -51.26 -4.45
C ILE A 551 6.68 -49.93 -5.12
N ILE A 552 7.57 -49.38 -5.95
CA ILE A 552 7.33 -48.14 -6.69
C ILE A 552 6.16 -48.30 -7.65
N ASN A 553 6.08 -49.37 -8.43
CA ASN A 553 5.03 -49.58 -9.42
C ASN A 553 3.66 -49.79 -8.79
N ILE A 554 3.57 -50.58 -7.72
CA ILE A 554 2.32 -50.78 -6.98
C ILE A 554 1.87 -49.45 -6.36
N SER A 555 2.80 -48.71 -5.75
CA SER A 555 2.51 -47.40 -5.18
C SER A 555 2.07 -46.40 -6.24
N ALA A 556 2.75 -46.35 -7.39
CA ALA A 556 2.40 -45.48 -8.52
C ALA A 556 1.02 -45.81 -9.10
N SER A 557 0.68 -47.09 -9.20
CA SER A 557 -0.63 -47.57 -9.65
C SER A 557 -1.75 -47.07 -8.74
N LEU A 558 -1.61 -47.22 -7.42
CA LEU A 558 -2.56 -46.66 -6.45
C LEU A 558 -2.66 -45.13 -6.56
N ASN A 559 -1.53 -44.44 -6.77
CA ASN A 559 -1.47 -42.98 -6.79
C ASN A 559 -1.91 -42.33 -8.11
N LYS A 560 -2.12 -43.11 -9.18
CA LYS A 560 -2.57 -42.59 -10.48
C LYS A 560 -3.86 -41.77 -10.38
N ASN A 561 -4.75 -42.16 -9.48
CA ASN A 561 -6.05 -41.51 -9.27
C ASN A 561 -6.07 -40.55 -8.06
N SER A 562 -4.90 -40.21 -7.49
CA SER A 562 -4.76 -39.33 -6.33
C SER A 562 -4.10 -38.00 -6.70
N GLU A 563 -4.71 -36.89 -6.29
CA GLU A 563 -4.19 -35.54 -6.52
C GLU A 563 -3.21 -35.07 -5.43
N HIS A 564 -2.91 -35.92 -4.44
CA HIS A 564 -2.05 -35.56 -3.32
C HIS A 564 -0.61 -35.23 -3.77
N PRO A 565 0.08 -34.23 -3.18
CA PRO A 565 1.46 -33.88 -3.56
C PRO A 565 2.47 -35.05 -3.54
N LEU A 566 2.31 -35.98 -2.58
CA LEU A 566 3.13 -37.21 -2.51
C LEU A 566 2.90 -38.15 -3.69
N SER A 567 1.69 -38.17 -4.27
CA SER A 567 1.33 -38.99 -5.42
C SER A 567 2.17 -38.62 -6.64
N LYS A 568 2.34 -37.31 -6.88
CA LYS A 568 3.21 -36.79 -7.96
C LYS A 568 4.67 -37.19 -7.77
N ALA A 569 5.16 -37.18 -6.52
CA ALA A 569 6.53 -37.57 -6.20
C ALA A 569 6.80 -39.05 -6.57
N ILE A 570 5.85 -39.95 -6.30
CA ILE A 570 5.94 -41.37 -6.65
C ILE A 570 5.86 -41.55 -8.17
N LEU A 571 4.89 -40.90 -8.82
CA LEU A 571 4.67 -41.01 -10.27
C LEU A 571 5.90 -40.54 -11.06
N SER A 572 6.60 -39.51 -10.58
CA SER A 572 7.82 -39.00 -11.22
C SER A 572 9.00 -39.98 -11.21
N LYS A 573 9.02 -40.95 -10.29
CA LYS A 573 10.06 -41.99 -10.19
C LYS A 573 9.61 -43.35 -10.78
N SER A 574 8.36 -43.48 -11.22
CA SER A 574 7.83 -44.71 -11.81
C SER A 574 7.86 -44.69 -13.34
N ASP A 575 8.01 -45.85 -13.96
CA ASP A 575 7.83 -46.01 -15.41
C ASP A 575 6.34 -46.07 -15.75
N ALA A 576 5.87 -45.12 -16.57
CA ALA A 576 4.47 -45.01 -16.96
C ALA A 576 3.93 -46.28 -17.66
N SER A 577 4.81 -47.08 -18.29
CA SER A 577 4.45 -48.34 -18.94
C SER A 577 4.16 -49.49 -17.98
N GLN A 578 4.55 -49.36 -16.70
CA GLN A 578 4.41 -50.39 -15.66
C GLN A 578 3.29 -50.07 -14.66
N ILE A 579 2.47 -49.05 -14.95
CA ILE A 579 1.35 -48.63 -14.10
C ILE A 579 0.11 -49.46 -14.43
N GLU A 580 -0.34 -50.24 -13.45
CA GLU A 580 -1.49 -51.14 -13.59
C GLU A 580 -2.82 -50.41 -13.32
N ALA A 581 -3.91 -50.98 -13.84
CA ALA A 581 -5.25 -50.47 -13.58
C ALA A 581 -5.70 -50.84 -12.15
N VAL A 582 -6.18 -49.85 -11.41
CA VAL A 582 -6.72 -50.03 -10.06
C VAL A 582 -8.23 -50.14 -10.12
N SER A 583 -8.80 -51.14 -9.45
CA SER A 583 -10.23 -51.31 -9.22
C SER A 583 -10.58 -51.01 -7.76
N ASP A 584 -11.82 -50.57 -7.48
CA ASP A 584 -12.30 -50.22 -6.13
C ASP A 584 -11.36 -49.25 -5.38
N PHE A 585 -10.95 -48.17 -6.06
CA PHE A 585 -10.09 -47.15 -5.45
C PHE A 585 -10.86 -46.34 -4.40
N GLN A 586 -10.30 -46.22 -3.20
CA GLN A 586 -10.86 -45.39 -2.13
C GLN A 586 -9.77 -44.51 -1.52
N ASN A 587 -10.14 -43.25 -1.26
CA ASN A 587 -9.29 -42.30 -0.53
C ASN A 587 -9.78 -42.20 0.91
N LEU A 588 -8.98 -42.73 1.85
CA LEU A 588 -9.25 -42.71 3.28
C LEU A 588 -8.66 -41.43 3.87
N VAL A 589 -9.53 -40.43 4.06
CA VAL A 589 -9.14 -39.10 4.54
C VAL A 589 -8.30 -39.17 5.81
N GLY A 590 -7.10 -38.57 5.76
CA GLY A 590 -6.15 -38.54 6.87
C GLY A 590 -5.43 -39.85 7.17
N LYS A 591 -5.62 -40.89 6.34
CA LYS A 591 -5.00 -42.21 6.48
C LYS A 591 -4.19 -42.60 5.25
N GLY A 592 -4.74 -42.49 4.05
CA GLY A 592 -4.08 -42.90 2.82
C GLY A 592 -5.06 -43.31 1.72
N ILE A 593 -4.60 -44.15 0.81
CA ILE A 593 -5.37 -44.63 -0.34
C ILE A 593 -5.36 -46.16 -0.37
N GLU A 594 -6.47 -46.78 -0.78
CA GLU A 594 -6.58 -48.21 -1.01
C GLU A 594 -7.13 -48.52 -2.41
N GLY A 595 -6.85 -49.72 -2.89
CA GLY A 595 -7.38 -50.22 -4.15
C GLY A 595 -6.94 -51.64 -4.45
N ILE A 596 -7.55 -52.24 -5.48
CA ILE A 596 -7.30 -53.62 -5.91
C ILE A 596 -6.53 -53.60 -7.23
N ILE A 597 -5.35 -54.22 -7.23
CA ILE A 597 -4.46 -54.38 -8.40
C ILE A 597 -4.20 -55.87 -8.60
N GLY A 598 -4.42 -56.39 -9.82
CA GLY A 598 -4.20 -57.81 -10.12
C GLY A 598 -4.98 -58.78 -9.24
N GLY A 599 -6.15 -58.37 -8.72
CA GLY A 599 -6.99 -59.18 -7.82
C GLY A 599 -6.56 -59.19 -6.35
N LYS A 600 -5.55 -58.37 -5.96
CA LYS A 600 -5.08 -58.26 -4.58
C LYS A 600 -5.36 -56.86 -4.01
N LYS A 601 -5.71 -56.78 -2.73
CA LYS A 601 -6.00 -55.51 -2.06
C LYS A 601 -4.70 -54.88 -1.55
N TYR A 602 -4.45 -53.64 -1.94
CA TYR A 602 -3.32 -52.84 -1.47
C TYR A 602 -3.79 -51.57 -0.77
N PHE A 603 -3.01 -51.15 0.22
CA PHE A 603 -3.18 -49.86 0.90
C PHE A 603 -1.84 -49.14 0.96
N LEU A 604 -1.86 -47.83 0.71
CA LEU A 604 -0.72 -46.95 0.85
C LEU A 604 -1.10 -45.77 1.77
N GLY A 605 -0.41 -45.64 2.90
CA GLY A 605 -0.73 -44.55 3.83
C GLY A 605 0.10 -44.50 5.10
N ASN A 606 -0.41 -43.81 6.11
CA ASN A 606 0.30 -43.53 7.35
C ASN A 606 0.10 -44.61 8.43
N GLU A 607 0.81 -44.45 9.54
CA GLU A 607 0.81 -45.38 10.68
C GLU A 607 -0.57 -45.53 11.37
N LYS A 608 -1.46 -44.53 11.26
CA LYS A 608 -2.80 -44.61 11.87
C LYS A 608 -3.60 -45.77 11.30
N TYR A 609 -3.49 -46.04 10.00
CA TYR A 609 -4.15 -47.18 9.38
C TYR A 609 -3.58 -48.51 9.86
N ILE A 610 -2.26 -48.59 10.02
CA ILE A 610 -1.55 -49.79 10.48
C ILE A 610 -1.99 -50.18 11.89
N THR A 611 -2.07 -49.19 12.79
CA THR A 611 -2.45 -49.38 14.19
C THR A 611 -3.93 -49.72 14.37
N GLU A 612 -4.83 -49.05 13.64
CA GLU A 612 -6.28 -49.28 13.74
C GLU A 612 -6.72 -50.63 13.15
N ASN A 613 -6.07 -51.11 12.08
CA ASN A 613 -6.43 -52.37 11.42
C ASN A 613 -5.56 -53.55 11.87
N ALA A 614 -4.69 -53.36 12.89
CA ALA A 614 -3.78 -54.38 13.40
C ALA A 614 -2.97 -55.07 12.27
N VAL A 615 -2.45 -54.28 11.34
CA VAL A 615 -1.66 -54.76 10.20
C VAL A 615 -0.30 -55.26 10.72
N HIS A 616 0.14 -56.41 10.22
CA HIS A 616 1.40 -57.00 10.65
C HIS A 616 2.59 -56.27 10.01
N VAL A 617 3.54 -55.86 10.85
CA VAL A 617 4.77 -55.14 10.45
C VAL A 617 5.97 -55.94 10.93
N ALA A 618 6.78 -56.42 9.99
CA ALA A 618 8.00 -57.17 10.28
C ALA A 618 8.99 -56.32 11.11
N ASP A 619 9.71 -56.96 12.04
CA ASP A 619 10.62 -56.26 12.96
C ASP A 619 11.77 -55.54 12.21
N GLU A 620 12.23 -56.11 11.10
CA GLU A 620 13.24 -55.48 10.21
C GLU A 620 12.77 -54.13 9.66
N ILE A 621 11.48 -54.00 9.33
CA ILE A 621 10.89 -52.75 8.83
C ILE A 621 10.77 -51.74 9.97
N LYS A 622 10.37 -52.19 11.17
CA LYS A 622 10.29 -51.32 12.36
C LYS A 622 11.66 -50.76 12.74
N GLU A 623 12.70 -51.59 12.78
CA GLU A 623 14.06 -51.14 13.08
C GLU A 623 14.54 -50.12 12.04
N LYS A 624 14.24 -50.34 10.76
CA LYS A 624 14.64 -49.41 9.70
C LYS A 624 13.92 -48.07 9.82
N ILE A 625 12.64 -48.08 10.14
CA ILE A 625 11.83 -46.87 10.36
C ILE A 625 12.35 -46.09 11.57
N LEU A 626 12.64 -46.76 12.69
CA LEU A 626 13.24 -46.14 13.88
C LEU A 626 14.60 -45.48 13.58
N SER A 627 15.40 -46.05 12.67
CA SER A 627 16.67 -45.44 12.25
C SER A 627 16.50 -44.19 11.37
N LEU A 628 15.31 -43.99 10.79
CA LEU A 628 15.00 -42.91 9.86
C LEU A 628 14.08 -41.84 10.46
N SER A 629 13.41 -42.12 11.57
CA SER A 629 12.56 -41.15 12.28
C SER A 629 13.33 -39.90 12.72
N ASP A 630 14.61 -40.06 13.07
CA ASP A 630 15.49 -38.94 13.46
C ASP A 630 15.79 -37.96 12.31
N LYS A 631 15.55 -38.36 11.06
CA LYS A 631 15.82 -37.55 9.87
C LYS A 631 14.58 -36.81 9.33
N ALA A 632 13.48 -36.82 10.08
CA ALA A 632 12.23 -36.10 9.76
C ALA A 632 11.63 -36.41 8.38
N PHE A 633 11.78 -37.65 7.90
CA PHE A 633 11.11 -38.12 6.68
C PHE A 633 9.61 -38.32 6.93
N THR A 634 8.80 -38.03 5.91
CA THR A 634 7.41 -38.48 5.89
C THR A 634 7.37 -39.91 5.37
N ILE A 635 6.83 -40.83 6.17
CA ILE A 635 6.82 -42.27 5.86
C ILE A 635 5.43 -42.69 5.41
N SER A 636 5.36 -43.42 4.30
CA SER A 636 4.13 -44.06 3.82
C SER A 636 4.35 -45.56 3.71
N TYR A 637 3.50 -46.34 4.37
CA TYR A 637 3.52 -47.80 4.39
C TYR A 637 2.74 -48.35 3.22
N LEU A 638 3.31 -49.32 2.52
CA LEU A 638 2.60 -50.11 1.52
C LEU A 638 2.22 -51.46 2.13
N VAL A 639 0.94 -51.76 2.11
CA VAL A 639 0.33 -52.96 2.68
C VAL A 639 -0.28 -53.78 1.56
N GLU A 640 -0.05 -55.08 1.58
CA GLU A 640 -0.74 -56.07 0.75
C GLU A 640 -1.59 -56.96 1.67
N ASN A 641 -2.90 -56.96 1.45
CA ASN A 641 -3.89 -57.60 2.33
C ASN A 641 -3.80 -57.12 3.79
N ASN A 642 -2.96 -57.73 4.62
CA ASN A 642 -2.76 -57.37 6.02
C ASN A 642 -1.28 -57.40 6.48
N ASP A 643 -0.35 -57.39 5.53
CA ASP A 643 1.09 -57.37 5.80
C ASP A 643 1.75 -56.15 5.14
N VAL A 644 2.63 -55.45 5.87
CA VAL A 644 3.46 -54.38 5.29
C VAL A 644 4.54 -54.99 4.39
N ILE A 645 4.45 -54.72 3.09
CA ILE A 645 5.39 -55.21 2.08
C ILE A 645 6.53 -54.22 1.78
N GLY A 646 6.42 -52.99 2.27
CA GLY A 646 7.48 -51.98 2.19
C GLY A 646 7.04 -50.61 2.69
N PHE A 647 7.96 -49.64 2.69
CA PHE A 647 7.64 -48.24 2.98
C PHE A 647 8.43 -47.28 2.09
N LEU A 648 7.85 -46.10 1.89
CA LEU A 648 8.37 -45.01 1.08
C LEU A 648 8.68 -43.81 1.98
N CYS A 649 9.87 -43.22 1.79
CA CYS A 649 10.32 -42.04 2.52
C CYS A 649 10.30 -40.81 1.62
N PHE A 650 9.53 -39.81 2.02
CA PHE A 650 9.44 -38.53 1.34
C PHE A 650 10.16 -37.46 2.15
N THR A 651 10.83 -36.58 1.42
CA THR A 651 11.42 -35.36 1.98
C THR A 651 11.04 -34.17 1.13
N ASP A 652 11.04 -32.99 1.74
CA ASP A 652 10.94 -31.74 1.02
C ASP A 652 12.35 -31.14 0.96
N LYS A 653 12.93 -31.12 -0.23
CA LYS A 653 14.34 -30.79 -0.43
C LYS A 653 14.59 -29.32 -0.05
N LEU A 654 15.69 -29.06 0.65
CA LEU A 654 16.10 -27.70 0.97
C LEU A 654 16.51 -26.95 -0.30
N LYS A 655 16.13 -25.67 -0.42
CA LYS A 655 16.60 -24.80 -1.50
C LYS A 655 18.12 -24.70 -1.46
N PRO A 656 18.82 -24.66 -2.61
CA PRO A 656 20.27 -24.52 -2.67
C PRO A 656 20.81 -23.28 -1.92
N THR A 657 19.99 -22.24 -1.82
CA THR A 657 20.30 -20.96 -1.17
C THR A 657 20.01 -20.95 0.33
N ALA A 658 19.19 -21.88 0.86
CA ALA A 658 18.68 -21.83 2.23
C ALA A 658 19.81 -21.86 3.27
N LYS A 659 20.80 -22.74 3.10
CA LYS A 659 21.92 -22.86 4.04
C LYS A 659 22.71 -21.56 4.16
N LYS A 660 23.05 -20.94 3.03
CA LYS A 660 23.78 -19.66 3.00
C LYS A 660 22.98 -18.52 3.63
N ALA A 661 21.66 -18.53 3.45
CA ALA A 661 20.77 -17.50 3.99
C ALA A 661 20.60 -17.60 5.52
N VAL A 662 20.77 -18.79 6.11
CA VAL A 662 20.70 -19.01 7.57
C VAL A 662 22.04 -18.72 8.25
N GLU A 663 23.15 -18.93 7.55
CA GLU A 663 24.51 -18.61 8.05
C GLU A 663 24.82 -17.11 8.06
N PHE A 664 24.19 -16.36 7.15
CA PHE A 664 24.26 -14.90 7.09
C PHE A 664 23.32 -14.27 8.11
#